data_AF-A0A9P5UVW3-F1
#
_entry.id   AF-A0A9P5UVW3-F1
#
_cell.length_a   1.000
_cell.length_b   1.000
_cell.length_c   1.000
_cell.angle_alpha   90.00
_cell.angle_beta   90.00
_cell.angle_gamma   90.00
#
_symmetry.space_group_name_H-M   'P 1'
#
loop_
_entity.id
_entity.type
_entity.pdbx_description
1 polymer ?
#
loop_
_entity_poly.entity_id
_entity_poly.type
_entity_poly.pdbx_seq_one_letter_code
_entity_poly.pdbx_strand_id
1 'polypeptide(L)'
;MRKGPPSPLHIPEVLERIFSYIDSPNDMLSTLQVCREWYQMNRQLFVREVVVDYGLEQQGLFRLSSKASAAQKNLSTVGRLRWYDGSNVMHPRLPGWEQTQEKRVQALVDALQRKHEKYQRRQQQRQRQQQRQQEQQQQKRQALARLLMDDSPLQHLDITAGVRFVAGFHKLLPFVGSLTRLSMQLEGRTGRISLSEVFRSCPLLELVSIDALTFITITGLDSPLTGAPLPLRSFSLCNTRLTQQDLENLLSAAPRLEELRLVNMRTDHSSAMMYSVTRLLQSLKDRSIQLSTLHVQPTSSRHGSTDAELSKVMSELDHTVTGWSFWAGDLTDRTLTSLRALHNVVTTLELHFNEGTNTGLNSSLHRYLCESPHLLHLRAPRTSIMVEAMDLHARGHILHKGYLEDASDWEKTAKNWNQFLSSVDFGQRQVWACRKLQALHISIYSRTEPELLSPARSRIVFGYLSRICPSLQDLQIGTSAQRGRKGSWVHPLLDLRLEGGSCLLTRMKQLRILKLGFGEKVMACQARDLNWLLGAGITAGGQKEKEIKQQRATRRSMVEGWGTWLKDEQEDDVAWRKSNACVFWAPDSETVEPGLGEGLKEMGLLLDVKQHLDEMDSLAMGGGESRWLPALRHVSLYSLARSDLSPEKEFSRLFPPSRFEFTRSGR
;
A
#
# COMPACT_ATOMS: atom_id res chain seq x y z
N MET A 1 1.35 -52.96 5.09
CA MET A 1 0.89 -51.81 5.90
C MET A 1 -0.62 -51.76 5.87
N ARG A 2 -1.32 -51.91 7.00
CA ARG A 2 -2.77 -51.71 7.06
C ARG A 2 -3.05 -50.24 6.70
N LYS A 3 -3.88 -50.00 5.69
CA LYS A 3 -4.35 -48.65 5.37
C LYS A 3 -5.21 -48.20 6.54
N GLY A 4 -4.64 -47.35 7.40
CA GLY A 4 -5.43 -46.61 8.37
C GLY A 4 -6.51 -45.80 7.66
N PRO A 5 -7.56 -45.37 8.38
CA PRO A 5 -8.58 -44.50 7.80
C PRO A 5 -7.91 -43.25 7.18
N PRO A 6 -8.41 -42.77 6.02
CA PRO A 6 -7.84 -41.60 5.36
C PRO A 6 -7.90 -40.39 6.32
N SER A 7 -6.74 -39.77 6.59
CA SER A 7 -6.70 -38.54 7.39
C SER A 7 -7.57 -37.45 6.74
N PRO A 8 -8.30 -36.62 7.52
CA PRO A 8 -9.04 -35.46 7.00
C PRO A 8 -8.19 -34.52 6.14
N LEU A 9 -6.87 -34.49 6.36
CA LEU A 9 -5.92 -33.72 5.55
C LEU A 9 -5.70 -34.28 4.13
N HIS A 10 -6.29 -35.43 3.78
CA HIS A 10 -6.33 -35.94 2.41
C HIS A 10 -7.61 -35.52 1.66
N ILE A 11 -8.54 -34.82 2.32
CA ILE A 11 -9.78 -34.34 1.71
C ILE A 11 -9.52 -32.94 1.11
N PRO A 12 -9.57 -32.77 -0.22
CA PRO A 12 -9.26 -31.49 -0.86
C PRO A 12 -10.08 -30.32 -0.38
N GLU A 13 -11.35 -30.52 -0.12
CA GLU A 13 -12.28 -29.48 0.32
C GLU A 13 -11.95 -28.99 1.73
N VAL A 14 -11.50 -29.88 2.62
CA VAL A 14 -11.06 -29.51 3.97
C VAL A 14 -9.77 -28.71 3.89
N LEU A 15 -8.83 -29.13 3.06
CA LEU A 15 -7.59 -28.42 2.83
C LEU A 15 -7.82 -27.07 2.17
N GLU A 16 -8.63 -26.98 1.10
CA GLU A 16 -9.03 -25.71 0.47
C GLU A 16 -9.65 -24.77 1.50
N ARG A 17 -10.50 -25.28 2.40
CA ARG A 17 -11.06 -24.48 3.49
C ARG A 17 -10.00 -24.03 4.48
N ILE A 18 -9.10 -24.92 4.92
CA ILE A 18 -7.97 -24.54 5.78
C ILE A 18 -7.13 -23.44 5.11
N PHE A 19 -6.79 -23.61 3.84
CA PHE A 19 -5.97 -22.67 3.08
C PHE A 19 -6.71 -21.38 2.74
N SER A 20 -8.05 -21.40 2.68
CA SER A 20 -8.86 -20.18 2.56
C SER A 20 -8.77 -19.28 3.79
N TYR A 21 -8.36 -19.82 4.95
CA TYR A 21 -8.03 -19.02 6.13
C TYR A 21 -6.56 -18.57 6.15
N ILE A 22 -5.75 -19.01 5.19
CA ILE A 22 -4.35 -18.63 5.05
C ILE A 22 -4.24 -17.47 4.05
N ASP A 23 -4.59 -16.28 4.50
CA ASP A 23 -4.59 -15.08 3.66
C ASP A 23 -3.18 -14.55 3.36
N SER A 24 -2.19 -14.98 4.14
CA SER A 24 -0.82 -14.52 4.06
C SER A 24 -0.01 -15.36 3.05
N PRO A 25 0.59 -14.74 2.00
CA PRO A 25 1.42 -15.45 1.03
C PRO A 25 2.56 -16.28 1.64
N ASN A 26 3.13 -15.89 2.79
CA ASN A 26 4.19 -16.67 3.43
C ASN A 26 3.66 -17.77 4.35
N ASP A 27 2.48 -17.63 4.91
CA ASP A 27 1.83 -18.68 5.69
C ASP A 27 1.45 -19.80 4.71
N MET A 28 1.05 -19.41 3.48
CA MET A 28 1.03 -20.31 2.34
C MET A 28 2.42 -20.89 2.08
N LEU A 29 3.49 -20.10 1.87
CA LEU A 29 4.84 -20.65 1.61
C LEU A 29 5.32 -21.64 2.68
N SER A 30 4.93 -21.45 3.94
CA SER A 30 5.27 -22.33 5.06
C SER A 30 4.43 -23.61 5.03
N THR A 31 3.12 -23.51 4.81
CA THR A 31 2.25 -24.68 4.63
C THR A 31 2.60 -25.50 3.39
N LEU A 32 3.20 -24.88 2.39
CA LEU A 32 3.68 -25.55 1.17
C LEU A 32 4.92 -26.41 1.40
N GLN A 33 5.68 -26.16 2.46
CA GLN A 33 6.83 -26.99 2.84
C GLN A 33 6.40 -28.25 3.59
N VAL A 34 5.12 -28.38 3.96
CA VAL A 34 4.61 -29.52 4.74
C VAL A 34 4.76 -30.83 3.95
N CYS A 35 4.19 -30.90 2.74
CA CYS A 35 4.38 -32.05 1.86
C CYS A 35 4.08 -31.72 0.38
N ARG A 36 4.45 -32.65 -0.51
CA ARG A 36 4.23 -32.51 -1.96
C ARG A 36 2.75 -32.40 -2.34
N GLU A 37 1.87 -33.08 -1.61
CA GLU A 37 0.42 -33.05 -1.88
C GLU A 37 -0.15 -31.66 -1.57
N TRP A 38 0.21 -31.09 -0.40
CA TRP A 38 -0.16 -29.73 -0.04
C TRP A 38 0.39 -28.71 -1.03
N TYR A 39 1.65 -28.87 -1.47
CA TYR A 39 2.22 -28.03 -2.53
C TYR A 39 1.39 -28.05 -3.81
N GLN A 40 0.97 -29.25 -4.24
CA GLN A 40 0.19 -29.43 -5.45
C GLN A 40 -1.21 -28.83 -5.34
N MET A 41 -1.89 -29.04 -4.21
CA MET A 41 -3.25 -28.56 -3.96
C MET A 41 -3.33 -27.03 -3.87
N ASN A 42 -2.32 -26.42 -3.28
CA ASN A 42 -2.25 -24.97 -3.10
C ASN A 42 -1.64 -24.25 -4.30
N ARG A 43 -1.31 -24.97 -5.37
CA ARG A 43 -0.53 -24.35 -6.43
C ARG A 43 -1.27 -23.19 -7.12
N GLN A 44 -2.59 -23.27 -7.14
CA GLN A 44 -3.48 -22.24 -7.65
C GLN A 44 -3.55 -21.00 -6.74
N LEU A 45 -3.36 -21.17 -5.43
CA LEU A 45 -3.34 -20.08 -4.46
C LEU A 45 -2.01 -19.29 -4.49
N PHE A 46 -0.99 -19.80 -5.19
CA PHE A 46 0.25 -19.05 -5.40
C PHE A 46 0.03 -17.77 -6.18
N VAL A 47 0.44 -16.66 -5.55
CA VAL A 47 0.72 -15.43 -6.26
C VAL A 47 2.05 -15.58 -6.99
N ARG A 48 2.02 -16.07 -8.23
CA ARG A 48 3.16 -15.95 -9.15
C ARG A 48 3.11 -14.58 -9.79
N GLU A 49 3.62 -13.60 -9.06
CA GLU A 49 3.71 -12.23 -9.52
C GLU A 49 4.69 -12.13 -10.70
N VAL A 50 4.22 -11.61 -11.82
CA VAL A 50 5.04 -11.35 -13.00
C VAL A 50 5.16 -9.84 -13.16
N VAL A 51 6.00 -9.22 -12.33
CA VAL A 51 6.24 -7.77 -12.45
C VAL A 51 7.08 -7.52 -13.70
N VAL A 52 6.45 -6.95 -14.73
CA VAL A 52 7.13 -6.52 -15.96
C VAL A 52 7.42 -5.03 -15.87
N ASP A 53 8.41 -4.64 -15.07
CA ASP A 53 8.78 -3.23 -14.92
C ASP A 53 9.74 -2.78 -16.04
N TYR A 54 9.21 -2.00 -16.99
CA TYR A 54 9.96 -1.44 -18.10
C TYR A 54 10.81 -0.20 -17.75
N GLY A 55 10.54 0.46 -16.63
CA GLY A 55 11.34 1.61 -16.18
C GLY A 55 12.77 1.20 -15.84
N LEU A 56 12.91 0.03 -15.21
CA LEU A 56 14.22 -0.51 -14.81
C LEU A 56 15.10 -0.96 -15.99
N GLU A 57 14.51 -1.27 -17.16
CA GLU A 57 15.31 -1.58 -18.36
C GLU A 57 15.98 -0.35 -18.94
N GLN A 58 15.29 0.78 -18.98
CA GLN A 58 15.88 2.03 -19.47
C GLN A 58 17.01 2.52 -18.55
N GLN A 59 16.92 2.24 -17.25
CA GLN A 59 18.00 2.49 -16.30
C GLN A 59 19.19 1.50 -16.45
N GLY A 60 19.09 0.52 -17.36
CA GLY A 60 20.12 -0.48 -17.60
C GLY A 60 20.31 -1.48 -16.45
N LEU A 61 19.40 -1.48 -15.46
CA LEU A 61 19.47 -2.36 -14.29
C LEU A 61 19.04 -3.80 -14.63
N PHE A 62 18.19 -3.99 -15.65
CA PHE A 62 17.78 -5.32 -16.12
C PHE A 62 17.62 -5.37 -17.65
N ARG A 63 18.11 -6.44 -18.30
CA ARG A 63 17.76 -6.75 -19.69
C ARG A 63 16.37 -7.41 -19.72
N LEU A 64 15.32 -6.74 -20.24
CA LEU A 64 13.96 -7.29 -20.18
C LEU A 64 13.68 -8.35 -21.23
N SER A 65 14.42 -8.42 -22.34
CA SER A 65 14.19 -9.47 -23.33
C SER A 65 14.27 -10.89 -22.74
N SER A 66 15.16 -11.12 -21.78
CA SER A 66 15.27 -12.40 -21.06
C SER A 66 14.19 -12.57 -19.98
N LYS A 67 13.84 -11.50 -19.24
CA LYS A 67 12.83 -11.55 -18.18
C LYS A 67 11.39 -11.60 -18.69
N ALA A 68 11.03 -10.87 -19.75
CA ALA A 68 9.73 -10.97 -20.42
C ALA A 68 9.54 -12.37 -21.02
N SER A 69 10.59 -12.95 -21.59
CA SER A 69 10.58 -14.34 -22.06
C SER A 69 10.45 -15.34 -20.89
N ALA A 70 11.14 -15.11 -19.77
CA ALA A 70 11.03 -15.93 -18.57
C ALA A 70 9.65 -15.81 -17.91
N ALA A 71 9.11 -14.59 -17.84
CA ALA A 71 7.76 -14.26 -17.44
C ALA A 71 6.73 -15.03 -18.29
N GLN A 72 6.87 -14.97 -19.63
CA GLN A 72 6.04 -15.73 -20.56
C GLN A 72 6.11 -17.24 -20.32
N LYS A 73 7.30 -17.79 -20.07
CA LYS A 73 7.44 -19.22 -19.71
C LYS A 73 6.72 -19.55 -18.40
N ASN A 74 6.79 -18.65 -17.42
CA ASN A 74 6.20 -18.86 -16.10
C ASN A 74 4.68 -18.68 -16.09
N LEU A 75 4.11 -17.85 -16.97
CA LEU A 75 2.67 -17.53 -17.05
C LEU A 75 1.76 -18.76 -17.15
N SER A 76 2.25 -19.84 -17.77
CA SER A 76 1.47 -21.06 -17.99
C SER A 76 0.97 -21.74 -16.71
N THR A 77 1.47 -21.32 -15.54
CA THR A 77 1.24 -21.97 -14.24
C THR A 77 0.70 -21.02 -13.16
N VAL A 78 0.27 -19.81 -13.55
CA VAL A 78 -0.01 -18.70 -12.64
C VAL A 78 -1.51 -18.57 -12.38
N GLY A 79 -2.00 -18.71 -11.15
CA GLY A 79 -3.39 -18.38 -10.80
C GLY A 79 -3.65 -16.87 -10.77
N ARG A 80 -2.64 -16.07 -10.41
CA ARG A 80 -2.72 -14.61 -10.25
C ARG A 80 -1.63 -13.87 -11.02
N LEU A 81 -2.02 -13.04 -11.98
CA LEU A 81 -1.13 -12.20 -12.76
C LEU A 81 -1.22 -10.75 -12.27
N ARG A 82 -0.07 -10.15 -11.94
CA ARG A 82 0.06 -8.70 -11.78
C ARG A 82 0.87 -8.16 -12.94
N TRP A 83 0.34 -7.16 -13.65
CA TRP A 83 0.97 -6.50 -14.78
C TRP A 83 1.16 -5.02 -14.45
N TYR A 84 2.39 -4.52 -14.56
CA TYR A 84 2.71 -3.12 -14.31
C TYR A 84 3.34 -2.53 -15.58
N ASP A 85 2.65 -1.62 -16.26
CA ASP A 85 3.19 -0.86 -17.37
C ASP A 85 3.74 0.47 -16.84
N GLY A 86 5.02 0.49 -16.48
CA GLY A 86 5.74 1.68 -16.00
C GLY A 86 5.93 2.80 -17.04
N SER A 87 5.15 2.79 -18.13
CA SER A 87 5.25 3.77 -19.23
C SER A 87 4.92 5.20 -18.81
N ASN A 88 4.14 5.40 -17.76
CA ASN A 88 3.65 6.73 -17.37
C ASN A 88 4.66 7.60 -16.61
N VAL A 89 5.78 7.05 -16.13
CA VAL A 89 6.89 7.87 -15.60
C VAL A 89 7.53 8.68 -16.74
N MET A 90 7.39 8.21 -17.98
CA MET A 90 7.93 8.88 -19.15
C MET A 90 6.94 9.90 -19.70
N HIS A 91 7.43 11.11 -19.95
CA HIS A 91 6.66 12.16 -20.60
C HIS A 91 6.09 11.63 -21.93
N PRO A 92 4.78 11.81 -22.21
CA PRO A 92 4.12 11.37 -23.47
C PRO A 92 4.63 12.08 -24.75
N ARG A 93 5.79 12.74 -24.66
CA ARG A 93 6.43 13.52 -25.72
C ARG A 93 7.48 12.74 -26.51
N LEU A 94 7.87 11.53 -26.10
CA LEU A 94 8.84 10.72 -26.84
C LEU A 94 8.18 10.07 -28.07
N PRO A 95 8.64 10.33 -29.31
CA PRO A 95 8.10 9.68 -30.50
C PRO A 95 8.17 8.14 -30.39
N GLY A 96 7.13 7.44 -30.85
CA GLY A 96 7.08 5.96 -30.83
C GLY A 96 6.62 5.31 -29.52
N TRP A 97 6.28 6.10 -28.51
CA TRP A 97 5.74 5.60 -27.25
C TRP A 97 4.44 4.79 -27.43
N GLU A 98 3.57 5.21 -28.35
CA GLU A 98 2.29 4.55 -28.64
C GLU A 98 2.50 3.13 -29.18
N GLN A 99 3.40 2.99 -30.17
CA GLN A 99 3.78 1.70 -30.75
C GLN A 99 4.40 0.78 -29.70
N THR A 100 5.15 1.35 -28.76
CA THR A 100 5.75 0.59 -27.66
C THR A 100 4.67 0.05 -26.71
N GLN A 101 3.66 0.86 -26.38
CA GLN A 101 2.55 0.44 -25.53
C GLN A 101 1.69 -0.63 -26.20
N GLU A 102 1.36 -0.47 -27.48
CA GLU A 102 0.59 -1.46 -28.23
C GLU A 102 1.33 -2.81 -28.32
N LYS A 103 2.65 -2.78 -28.60
CA LYS A 103 3.49 -3.99 -28.57
C LYS A 103 3.48 -4.67 -27.21
N ARG A 104 3.46 -3.91 -26.10
CA ARG A 104 3.37 -4.45 -24.73
C ARG A 104 2.03 -5.11 -24.45
N VAL A 105 0.93 -4.47 -24.85
CA VAL A 105 -0.42 -5.06 -24.74
C VAL A 105 -0.49 -6.34 -25.57
N GLN A 106 -0.01 -6.31 -26.81
CA GLN A 106 -0.01 -7.48 -27.68
C GLN A 106 0.83 -8.62 -27.10
N ALA A 107 2.00 -8.34 -26.52
CA ALA A 107 2.81 -9.36 -25.87
C ALA A 107 2.10 -10.02 -24.67
N LEU A 108 1.27 -9.26 -23.94
CA LEU A 108 0.41 -9.81 -22.88
C LEU A 108 -0.73 -10.65 -23.47
N VAL A 109 -1.41 -10.17 -24.51
CA VAL A 109 -2.45 -10.91 -25.25
C VAL A 109 -1.90 -12.26 -25.71
N ASP A 110 -0.77 -12.27 -26.41
CA ASP A 110 -0.14 -13.49 -26.94
C ASP A 110 0.23 -14.47 -25.82
N ALA A 111 0.62 -13.95 -24.66
CA ALA A 111 0.98 -14.79 -23.52
C ALA A 111 -0.25 -15.42 -22.84
N LEU A 112 -1.34 -14.66 -22.68
CA LEU A 112 -2.60 -15.17 -22.16
C LEU A 112 -3.28 -16.13 -23.13
N GLN A 113 -3.25 -15.83 -24.43
CA GLN A 113 -3.75 -16.72 -25.48
C GLN A 113 -3.04 -18.07 -25.44
N ARG A 114 -1.70 -18.09 -25.48
CA ARG A 114 -0.92 -19.34 -25.42
C ARG A 114 -1.23 -20.15 -24.16
N LYS A 115 -1.43 -19.49 -23.02
CA LYS A 115 -1.86 -20.15 -21.79
C LYS A 115 -3.26 -20.73 -21.90
N HIS A 116 -4.20 -19.96 -22.43
CA HIS A 116 -5.59 -20.38 -22.61
C HIS A 116 -5.69 -21.60 -23.54
N GLU A 117 -5.01 -21.56 -24.68
CA GLU A 117 -4.95 -22.68 -25.62
C GLU A 117 -4.33 -23.93 -24.98
N LYS A 118 -3.26 -23.77 -24.20
CA LYS A 118 -2.64 -24.88 -23.46
C LYS A 118 -3.63 -25.48 -22.45
N TYR A 119 -4.36 -24.65 -21.72
CA TYR A 119 -5.40 -25.07 -20.79
C TYR A 119 -6.52 -25.84 -21.51
N GLN A 120 -7.05 -25.30 -22.60
CA GLN A 120 -8.09 -25.96 -23.41
C GLN A 120 -7.64 -27.32 -23.95
N ARG A 121 -6.44 -27.40 -24.56
CA ARG A 121 -5.88 -28.67 -25.07
C ARG A 121 -5.77 -29.71 -23.97
N ARG A 122 -5.38 -29.31 -22.76
CA ARG A 122 -5.30 -30.22 -21.62
C ARG A 122 -6.67 -30.64 -21.11
N GLN A 123 -7.65 -29.75 -21.06
CA GLN A 123 -9.02 -30.12 -20.71
C GLN A 123 -9.59 -31.16 -21.69
N GLN A 124 -9.38 -30.97 -23.00
CA GLN A 124 -9.77 -31.93 -24.01
C GLN A 124 -9.03 -33.28 -23.85
N GLN A 125 -7.72 -33.25 -23.58
CA GLN A 125 -6.95 -34.46 -23.29
C GLN A 125 -7.47 -35.18 -22.03
N ARG A 126 -7.84 -34.43 -20.99
CA ARG A 126 -8.42 -34.98 -19.75
C ARG A 126 -9.77 -35.64 -20.01
N GLN A 127 -10.66 -35.00 -20.77
CA GLN A 127 -11.96 -35.59 -21.14
C GLN A 127 -11.76 -36.90 -21.92
N ARG A 128 -10.85 -36.90 -22.91
CA ARG A 128 -10.50 -38.12 -23.67
C ARG A 128 -9.89 -39.21 -22.78
N GLN A 129 -9.03 -38.83 -21.83
CA GLN A 129 -8.44 -39.77 -20.87
C GLN A 129 -9.48 -40.30 -19.89
N GLN A 130 -10.42 -39.48 -19.42
CA GLN A 130 -11.51 -39.90 -18.53
C GLN A 130 -12.43 -40.89 -19.23
N GLN A 131 -12.77 -40.66 -20.51
CA GLN A 131 -13.52 -41.62 -21.32
C GLN A 131 -12.77 -42.97 -21.43
N ARG A 132 -11.48 -42.94 -21.80
CA ARG A 132 -10.62 -44.15 -21.86
C ARG A 132 -10.39 -44.81 -20.50
N GLN A 133 -10.38 -44.03 -19.42
CA GLN A 133 -10.18 -44.55 -18.07
C GLN A 133 -11.47 -45.12 -17.49
N GLN A 134 -12.65 -44.60 -17.83
CA GLN A 134 -13.93 -45.26 -17.51
C GLN A 134 -13.96 -46.68 -18.10
N GLU A 135 -13.37 -46.87 -19.29
CA GLU A 135 -13.18 -48.20 -19.90
C GLU A 135 -12.11 -49.07 -19.19
N GLN A 136 -11.22 -48.48 -18.36
CA GLN A 136 -10.14 -49.17 -17.63
C GLN A 136 -10.28 -49.07 -16.09
N GLN A 137 -11.41 -48.61 -15.56
CA GLN A 137 -11.53 -48.04 -14.20
C GLN A 137 -11.73 -49.06 -13.06
N GLN A 138 -10.80 -49.99 -12.89
CA GLN A 138 -10.62 -50.62 -11.56
C GLN A 138 -9.22 -50.51 -10.97
N GLN A 139 -8.17 -50.12 -11.73
CA GLN A 139 -6.80 -50.17 -11.20
C GLN A 139 -6.03 -48.84 -11.07
N LYS A 140 -6.48 -47.70 -11.62
CA LYS A 140 -5.62 -46.49 -11.74
C LYS A 140 -6.15 -45.17 -11.13
N ARG A 141 -7.03 -45.23 -10.12
CA ARG A 141 -7.53 -44.01 -9.44
C ARG A 141 -6.46 -43.15 -8.74
N GLN A 142 -5.28 -43.67 -8.45
CA GLN A 142 -4.20 -42.94 -7.74
C GLN A 142 -3.24 -42.15 -8.66
N ALA A 143 -3.20 -42.44 -9.97
CA ALA A 143 -2.35 -41.69 -10.91
C ALA A 143 -3.00 -40.37 -11.38
N LEU A 144 -4.33 -40.26 -11.32
CA LEU A 144 -5.09 -39.11 -11.79
C LEU A 144 -4.92 -37.88 -10.87
N ALA A 145 -4.82 -38.07 -9.56
CA ALA A 145 -4.57 -37.00 -8.59
C ALA A 145 -3.25 -36.24 -8.86
N ARG A 146 -2.22 -36.94 -9.34
CA ARG A 146 -0.91 -36.33 -9.68
C ARG A 146 -0.92 -35.54 -10.99
N LEU A 147 -1.92 -35.75 -11.85
CA LEU A 147 -2.12 -35.04 -13.13
C LEU A 147 -3.06 -33.83 -13.03
N LEU A 148 -3.78 -33.68 -11.90
CA LEU A 148 -4.88 -32.72 -11.78
C LEU A 148 -4.44 -31.27 -11.52
N MET A 149 -3.20 -31.01 -11.10
CA MET A 149 -2.84 -29.74 -10.43
C MET A 149 -1.92 -28.78 -11.21
N ASP A 150 -1.53 -29.10 -12.46
CA ASP A 150 -0.41 -28.37 -13.10
C ASP A 150 -0.77 -27.10 -13.88
N ASP A 151 -2.03 -26.89 -14.29
CA ASP A 151 -2.45 -25.70 -15.06
C ASP A 151 -3.81 -25.20 -14.54
N SER A 152 -3.80 -24.33 -13.52
CA SER A 152 -4.99 -23.56 -13.15
C SER A 152 -5.20 -22.42 -14.16
N PRO A 153 -6.46 -22.14 -14.55
CA PRO A 153 -6.73 -20.99 -15.40
C PRO A 153 -6.46 -19.69 -14.61
N LEU A 154 -6.36 -18.55 -15.29
CA LEU A 154 -6.07 -17.28 -14.62
C LEU A 154 -7.30 -16.82 -13.83
N GLN A 155 -7.17 -16.67 -12.51
CA GLN A 155 -8.27 -16.27 -11.62
C GLN A 155 -8.17 -14.82 -11.19
N HIS A 156 -6.94 -14.31 -10.99
CA HIS A 156 -6.75 -12.93 -10.55
C HIS A 156 -5.90 -12.15 -11.56
N LEU A 157 -6.35 -10.97 -11.94
CA LEU A 157 -5.63 -10.05 -12.82
C LEU A 157 -5.57 -8.66 -12.19
N ASP A 158 -4.36 -8.27 -11.79
CA ASP A 158 -4.05 -6.93 -11.28
C ASP A 158 -3.28 -6.18 -12.37
N ILE A 159 -3.83 -5.10 -12.93
CA ILE A 159 -3.21 -4.29 -13.98
C ILE A 159 -2.95 -2.90 -13.43
N THR A 160 -1.73 -2.40 -13.56
CA THR A 160 -1.40 -0.98 -13.44
C THR A 160 -0.87 -0.54 -14.79
N ALA A 161 -1.56 0.36 -15.48
CA ALA A 161 -1.15 0.75 -16.84
C ALA A 161 -1.67 2.15 -17.23
N GLY A 162 -1.12 2.70 -18.31
CA GLY A 162 -1.69 3.89 -18.93
C GLY A 162 -3.12 3.64 -19.43
N VAL A 163 -4.00 4.65 -19.42
CA VAL A 163 -5.42 4.54 -19.82
C VAL A 163 -5.60 4.03 -21.25
N ARG A 164 -4.60 4.22 -22.12
CA ARG A 164 -4.61 3.64 -23.47
C ARG A 164 -4.57 2.11 -23.49
N PHE A 165 -4.05 1.48 -22.44
CA PHE A 165 -4.15 0.03 -22.24
C PHE A 165 -5.61 -0.43 -22.31
N VAL A 166 -6.55 0.38 -21.82
CA VAL A 166 -7.98 0.07 -21.82
C VAL A 166 -8.51 -0.11 -23.24
N ALA A 167 -8.02 0.67 -24.21
CA ALA A 167 -8.43 0.52 -25.61
C ALA A 167 -8.08 -0.86 -26.17
N GLY A 168 -7.00 -1.49 -25.67
CA GLY A 168 -6.61 -2.86 -26.03
C GLY A 168 -7.13 -3.94 -25.07
N PHE A 169 -7.79 -3.58 -23.96
CA PHE A 169 -8.18 -4.52 -22.92
C PHE A 169 -9.19 -5.56 -23.42
N HIS A 170 -10.10 -5.17 -24.31
CA HIS A 170 -11.06 -6.09 -24.94
C HIS A 170 -10.38 -7.28 -25.63
N LYS A 171 -9.15 -7.10 -26.15
CA LYS A 171 -8.37 -8.18 -26.76
C LYS A 171 -7.94 -9.26 -25.76
N LEU A 172 -7.92 -8.96 -24.46
CA LEU A 172 -7.59 -9.92 -23.40
C LEU A 172 -8.81 -10.75 -22.98
N LEU A 173 -10.02 -10.20 -23.12
CA LEU A 173 -11.26 -10.77 -22.59
C LEU A 173 -11.53 -12.22 -23.00
N PRO A 174 -11.30 -12.65 -24.25
CA PRO A 174 -11.51 -14.04 -24.66
C PRO A 174 -10.66 -15.06 -23.88
N PHE A 175 -9.56 -14.64 -23.27
CA PHE A 175 -8.58 -15.53 -22.64
C PHE A 175 -8.70 -15.58 -21.11
N VAL A 176 -9.57 -14.75 -20.52
CA VAL A 176 -9.63 -14.50 -19.08
C VAL A 176 -11.00 -14.84 -18.46
N GLY A 177 -11.80 -15.70 -19.11
CA GLY A 177 -13.14 -16.01 -18.62
C GLY A 177 -13.23 -16.77 -17.29
N SER A 178 -12.09 -17.21 -16.76
CA SER A 178 -11.95 -17.79 -15.42
C SER A 178 -11.66 -16.77 -14.31
N LEU A 179 -11.61 -15.47 -14.62
CA LEU A 179 -11.30 -14.46 -13.62
C LEU A 179 -12.39 -14.37 -12.56
N THR A 180 -11.96 -14.43 -11.31
CA THR A 180 -12.73 -14.12 -10.11
C THR A 180 -12.38 -12.74 -9.55
N ARG A 181 -11.20 -12.20 -9.88
CA ARG A 181 -10.75 -10.87 -9.46
C ARG A 181 -10.11 -10.09 -10.59
N LEU A 182 -10.60 -8.87 -10.80
CA LEU A 182 -10.03 -7.88 -11.70
C LEU A 182 -9.75 -6.59 -10.93
N SER A 183 -8.48 -6.18 -10.89
CA SER A 183 -8.06 -4.89 -10.35
C SER A 183 -7.35 -4.11 -11.45
N MET A 184 -7.77 -2.88 -11.73
CA MET A 184 -7.18 -2.00 -12.73
C MET A 184 -6.83 -0.66 -12.09
N GLN A 185 -5.58 -0.25 -12.20
CA GLN A 185 -5.05 1.04 -11.80
C GLN A 185 -4.59 1.75 -13.07
N LEU A 186 -5.31 2.80 -13.45
CA LEU A 186 -5.23 3.37 -14.79
C LEU A 186 -4.73 4.80 -14.72
N GLU A 187 -3.63 5.12 -15.40
CA GLU A 187 -3.05 6.45 -15.35
C GLU A 187 -3.14 7.14 -16.72
N GLY A 188 -3.49 8.43 -16.76
CA GLY A 188 -3.74 9.15 -18.02
C GLY A 188 -5.16 9.69 -18.11
N ARG A 189 -5.44 10.54 -19.10
CA ARG A 189 -6.52 11.54 -19.02
C ARG A 189 -7.94 11.04 -19.31
N THR A 190 -8.11 10.16 -20.30
CA THR A 190 -9.44 9.74 -20.78
C THR A 190 -9.40 8.35 -21.38
N GLY A 191 -10.38 7.51 -21.03
CA GLY A 191 -10.57 6.18 -21.58
C GLY A 191 -12.00 5.71 -21.38
N ARG A 192 -12.35 4.59 -22.02
CA ARG A 192 -13.66 3.94 -21.90
C ARG A 192 -13.48 2.46 -21.66
N ILE A 193 -14.19 1.90 -20.69
CA ILE A 193 -14.23 0.46 -20.43
C ILE A 193 -15.69 -0.01 -20.41
N SER A 194 -15.98 -1.04 -21.21
CA SER A 194 -17.30 -1.65 -21.26
C SER A 194 -17.43 -2.75 -20.22
N LEU A 195 -18.09 -2.47 -19.08
CA LEU A 195 -18.21 -3.47 -18.01
C LEU A 195 -19.11 -4.65 -18.40
N SER A 196 -20.11 -4.47 -19.26
CA SER A 196 -20.90 -5.61 -19.74
C SER A 196 -20.10 -6.56 -20.62
N GLU A 197 -19.11 -6.07 -21.36
CA GLU A 197 -18.19 -6.95 -22.09
C GLU A 197 -17.30 -7.73 -21.12
N VAL A 198 -16.82 -7.07 -20.05
CA VAL A 198 -16.05 -7.71 -18.98
C VAL A 198 -16.86 -8.80 -18.29
N PHE A 199 -18.08 -8.51 -17.84
CA PHE A 199 -18.93 -9.48 -17.13
C PHE A 199 -19.39 -10.63 -18.04
N ARG A 200 -19.70 -10.36 -19.32
CA ARG A 200 -20.01 -11.45 -20.28
C ARG A 200 -18.82 -12.36 -20.52
N SER A 201 -17.62 -11.78 -20.58
CA SER A 201 -16.40 -12.55 -20.82
C SER A 201 -15.93 -13.27 -19.55
N CYS A 202 -16.18 -12.69 -18.38
CA CYS A 202 -15.76 -13.17 -17.06
C CYS A 202 -16.98 -13.38 -16.14
N PRO A 203 -17.80 -14.41 -16.37
CA PRO A 203 -19.03 -14.62 -15.60
C PRO A 203 -18.79 -15.03 -14.14
N LEU A 204 -17.55 -15.42 -13.80
CA LEU A 204 -17.15 -15.84 -12.45
C LEU A 204 -16.59 -14.68 -11.60
N LEU A 205 -16.70 -13.44 -12.07
CA LEU A 205 -16.05 -12.29 -11.45
C LEU A 205 -16.74 -11.92 -10.13
N GLU A 206 -16.00 -12.08 -9.03
CA GLU A 206 -16.45 -11.81 -7.67
C GLU A 206 -15.95 -10.43 -7.17
N LEU A 207 -14.79 -9.97 -7.62
CA LEU A 207 -14.19 -8.70 -7.21
C LEU A 207 -13.80 -7.87 -8.43
N VAL A 208 -14.31 -6.64 -8.51
CA VAL A 208 -13.92 -5.65 -9.51
C VAL A 208 -13.46 -4.37 -8.81
N SER A 209 -12.23 -3.95 -9.10
CA SER A 209 -11.68 -2.68 -8.64
C SER A 209 -11.10 -1.92 -9.83
N ILE A 210 -11.61 -0.71 -10.10
CA ILE A 210 -11.09 0.17 -11.14
C ILE A 210 -10.77 1.51 -10.49
N ASP A 211 -9.50 1.90 -10.50
CA ASP A 211 -8.99 3.15 -9.95
C ASP A 211 -8.25 3.91 -11.04
N ALA A 212 -8.76 5.06 -11.46
CA ALA A 212 -8.11 5.89 -12.46
C ALA A 212 -7.41 7.09 -11.80
N LEU A 213 -6.28 7.56 -12.33
CA LEU A 213 -5.63 8.77 -11.83
C LEU A 213 -6.43 10.03 -12.16
N THR A 214 -7.10 10.07 -13.32
CA THR A 214 -7.98 11.18 -13.71
C THR A 214 -9.44 10.76 -13.76
N PHE A 215 -9.94 10.28 -14.90
CA PHE A 215 -11.31 9.79 -15.09
C PHE A 215 -11.35 8.78 -16.21
N ILE A 216 -12.03 7.66 -15.96
CA ILE A 216 -12.42 6.69 -16.99
C ILE A 216 -13.95 6.60 -17.08
N THR A 217 -14.48 6.53 -18.29
CA THR A 217 -15.91 6.30 -18.49
C THR A 217 -16.19 4.81 -18.49
N ILE A 218 -17.10 4.39 -17.62
CA ILE A 218 -17.67 3.06 -17.60
C ILE A 218 -18.88 3.05 -18.53
N THR A 219 -18.99 2.05 -19.41
CA THR A 219 -20.09 1.93 -20.38
C THR A 219 -20.70 0.53 -20.40
N GLY A 220 -21.83 0.39 -21.09
CA GLY A 220 -22.43 -0.88 -21.48
C GLY A 220 -23.34 -1.53 -20.44
N LEU A 221 -23.71 -0.82 -19.38
CA LEU A 221 -24.62 -1.28 -18.33
C LEU A 221 -26.04 -0.69 -18.47
N ASP A 222 -26.33 -0.13 -19.65
CA ASP A 222 -27.56 0.56 -20.01
C ASP A 222 -28.76 -0.40 -20.13
N SER A 223 -28.49 -1.66 -20.44
CA SER A 223 -29.47 -2.75 -20.41
C SER A 223 -29.26 -3.66 -19.20
N PRO A 224 -30.32 -4.27 -18.64
CA PRO A 224 -30.19 -5.31 -17.63
C PRO A 224 -29.26 -6.40 -18.14
N LEU A 225 -28.30 -6.81 -17.31
CA LEU A 225 -27.45 -7.95 -17.63
C LEU A 225 -28.34 -9.20 -17.71
N THR A 226 -28.60 -9.68 -18.92
CA THR A 226 -29.43 -10.86 -19.15
C THR A 226 -28.64 -12.10 -18.77
N GLY A 227 -29.13 -12.90 -17.81
CA GLY A 227 -28.48 -14.13 -17.40
C GLY A 227 -28.65 -14.48 -15.93
N ALA A 228 -27.80 -15.40 -15.46
CA ALA A 228 -27.72 -15.75 -14.05
C ALA A 228 -27.22 -14.54 -13.22
N PRO A 229 -27.63 -14.41 -11.95
CA PRO A 229 -27.09 -13.40 -11.05
C PRO A 229 -25.56 -13.47 -11.01
N LEU A 230 -24.91 -12.30 -11.07
CA LEU A 230 -23.47 -12.18 -10.96
C LEU A 230 -23.01 -12.65 -9.57
N PRO A 231 -21.89 -13.39 -9.47
CA PRO A 231 -21.29 -13.76 -8.19
C PRO A 231 -20.53 -12.60 -7.52
N LEU A 232 -20.73 -11.37 -7.99
CA LEU A 232 -20.01 -10.17 -7.57
C LEU A 232 -20.26 -9.88 -6.08
N ARG A 233 -19.18 -9.80 -5.31
CA ARG A 233 -19.15 -9.48 -3.88
C ARG A 233 -18.54 -8.12 -3.58
N SER A 234 -17.56 -7.69 -4.37
CA SER A 234 -16.90 -6.39 -4.19
C SER A 234 -16.86 -5.61 -5.50
N PHE A 235 -17.37 -4.38 -5.46
CA PHE A 235 -17.39 -3.47 -6.58
C PHE A 235 -16.84 -2.10 -6.17
N SER A 236 -15.64 -1.78 -6.64
CA SER A 236 -14.94 -0.54 -6.31
C SER A 236 -14.60 0.23 -7.57
N LEU A 237 -15.14 1.44 -7.68
CA LEU A 237 -14.82 2.40 -8.72
C LEU A 237 -14.25 3.66 -8.08
N CYS A 238 -13.07 4.07 -8.52
CA CYS A 238 -12.43 5.30 -8.10
C CYS A 238 -12.11 6.14 -9.33
N ASN A 239 -12.50 7.42 -9.29
CA ASN A 239 -12.27 8.37 -10.36
C ASN A 239 -12.88 7.89 -11.68
N THR A 240 -14.17 7.52 -11.66
CA THR A 240 -14.86 7.01 -12.85
C THR A 240 -16.11 7.83 -13.18
N ARG A 241 -16.61 7.67 -14.41
CA ARG A 241 -17.93 8.14 -14.83
C ARG A 241 -18.82 6.93 -15.03
N LEU A 242 -19.88 6.82 -14.24
CA LEU A 242 -20.91 5.79 -14.33
C LEU A 242 -22.25 6.48 -14.07
N THR A 243 -23.26 6.21 -14.89
CA THR A 243 -24.58 6.78 -14.64
C THR A 243 -25.24 6.08 -13.43
N GLN A 244 -26.15 6.76 -12.75
CA GLN A 244 -26.87 6.14 -11.64
C GLN A 244 -27.70 4.93 -12.11
N GLN A 245 -28.31 5.02 -13.30
CA GLN A 245 -29.08 3.91 -13.86
C GLN A 245 -28.22 2.68 -14.13
N ASP A 246 -27.01 2.87 -14.67
CA ASP A 246 -26.06 1.78 -14.91
C ASP A 246 -25.67 1.07 -13.61
N LEU A 247 -25.45 1.83 -12.52
CA LEU A 247 -25.18 1.22 -11.21
C LEU A 247 -26.38 0.42 -10.72
N GLU A 248 -27.58 0.98 -10.78
CA GLU A 248 -28.79 0.29 -10.30
C GLU A 248 -29.08 -0.98 -11.13
N ASN A 249 -28.82 -0.96 -12.43
CA ASN A 249 -28.88 -2.13 -13.30
C ASN A 249 -27.87 -3.20 -12.84
N LEU A 250 -26.64 -2.80 -12.49
CA LEU A 250 -25.62 -3.70 -11.94
C LEU A 250 -26.04 -4.29 -10.58
N LEU A 251 -26.55 -3.47 -9.65
CA LEU A 251 -27.00 -3.92 -8.33
C LEU A 251 -28.16 -4.91 -8.45
N SER A 252 -29.01 -4.75 -9.46
CA SER A 252 -30.09 -5.70 -9.78
C SER A 252 -29.54 -7.08 -10.19
N ALA A 253 -28.38 -7.11 -10.84
CA ALA A 253 -27.72 -8.33 -11.26
C ALA A 253 -26.78 -8.92 -10.19
N ALA A 254 -26.42 -8.17 -9.15
CA ALA A 254 -25.45 -8.55 -8.12
C ALA A 254 -26.05 -8.55 -6.70
N PRO A 255 -26.99 -9.47 -6.39
CA PRO A 255 -27.66 -9.51 -5.08
C PRO A 255 -26.75 -9.93 -3.92
N ARG A 256 -25.54 -10.45 -4.20
CA ARG A 256 -24.56 -10.90 -3.20
C ARG A 256 -23.46 -9.88 -2.93
N LEU A 257 -23.67 -8.63 -3.32
CA LEU A 257 -22.69 -7.58 -3.12
C LEU A 257 -22.52 -7.29 -1.62
N GLU A 258 -21.30 -7.43 -1.13
CA GLU A 258 -20.91 -7.19 0.25
C GLU A 258 -20.17 -5.85 0.40
N GLU A 259 -19.47 -5.40 -0.65
CA GLU A 259 -18.68 -4.19 -0.67
C GLU A 259 -18.99 -3.34 -1.91
N LEU A 260 -19.37 -2.08 -1.68
CA LEU A 260 -19.60 -1.10 -2.73
C LEU A 260 -18.79 0.16 -2.44
N ARG A 261 -17.84 0.50 -3.31
CA ARG A 261 -17.07 1.75 -3.24
C ARG A 261 -17.19 2.55 -4.51
N LEU A 262 -17.60 3.80 -4.37
CA LEU A 262 -17.83 4.74 -5.45
C LEU A 262 -17.12 6.06 -5.09
N VAL A 263 -15.82 6.11 -5.35
CA VAL A 263 -14.95 7.21 -4.97
C VAL A 263 -14.86 8.22 -6.12
N ASN A 264 -15.14 9.50 -5.83
CA ASN A 264 -15.02 10.60 -6.79
C ASN A 264 -15.69 10.31 -8.15
N MET A 265 -16.96 9.89 -8.09
CA MET A 265 -17.76 9.57 -9.27
C MET A 265 -18.22 10.85 -9.97
N ARG A 266 -17.84 11.03 -11.24
CA ARG A 266 -18.33 12.16 -12.04
C ARG A 266 -19.55 11.79 -12.85
N THR A 267 -20.59 12.62 -12.78
CA THR A 267 -21.69 12.58 -13.75
C THR A 267 -21.21 13.18 -15.07
N ASP A 268 -21.77 12.70 -16.19
CA ASP A 268 -21.45 13.31 -17.47
C ASP A 268 -22.05 14.73 -17.51
N HIS A 269 -21.28 15.71 -18.00
CA HIS A 269 -21.69 17.12 -17.99
C HIS A 269 -22.96 17.38 -18.83
N SER A 270 -23.34 16.41 -19.66
CA SER A 270 -24.50 16.43 -20.54
C SER A 270 -25.82 16.13 -19.82
N SER A 271 -25.80 15.40 -18.70
CA SER A 271 -27.01 15.03 -17.96
C SER A 271 -27.22 15.96 -16.77
N ALA A 272 -28.31 16.74 -16.78
CA ALA A 272 -28.73 17.58 -15.66
C ALA A 272 -29.08 16.78 -14.38
N MET A 273 -29.08 15.44 -14.43
CA MET A 273 -29.36 14.61 -13.27
C MET A 273 -28.14 14.46 -12.37
N MET A 274 -28.25 15.04 -11.17
CA MET A 274 -27.32 14.78 -10.07
C MET A 274 -27.49 13.34 -9.58
N TYR A 275 -26.39 12.76 -9.10
CA TYR A 275 -26.40 11.44 -8.50
C TYR A 275 -27.11 11.50 -7.13
N SER A 276 -28.19 10.74 -6.95
CA SER A 276 -28.96 10.74 -5.71
C SER A 276 -28.55 9.59 -4.80
N VAL A 277 -27.84 9.92 -3.72
CA VAL A 277 -27.44 8.94 -2.68
C VAL A 277 -28.67 8.32 -2.01
N THR A 278 -29.73 9.09 -1.76
CA THR A 278 -30.97 8.55 -1.19
C THR A 278 -31.59 7.49 -2.11
N ARG A 279 -31.62 7.73 -3.43
CA ARG A 279 -32.13 6.74 -4.39
C ARG A 279 -31.26 5.48 -4.43
N LEU A 280 -29.93 5.63 -4.31
CA LEU A 280 -29.02 4.48 -4.20
C LEU A 280 -29.29 3.67 -2.93
N LEU A 281 -29.41 4.31 -1.76
CA LEU A 281 -29.74 3.63 -0.51
C LEU A 281 -31.09 2.89 -0.59
N GLN A 282 -32.09 3.52 -1.21
CA GLN A 282 -33.38 2.87 -1.45
C GLN A 282 -33.21 1.63 -2.35
N SER A 283 -32.43 1.73 -3.42
CA SER A 283 -32.16 0.59 -4.31
C SER A 283 -31.47 -0.57 -3.60
N LEU A 284 -30.52 -0.29 -2.70
CA LEU A 284 -29.87 -1.31 -1.87
C LEU A 284 -30.87 -1.99 -0.92
N LYS A 285 -31.75 -1.19 -0.28
CA LYS A 285 -32.81 -1.68 0.63
C LYS A 285 -33.84 -2.53 -0.11
N ASP A 286 -34.37 -2.06 -1.23
CA ASP A 286 -35.37 -2.76 -2.05
C ASP A 286 -34.85 -4.12 -2.54
N ARG A 287 -33.53 -4.26 -2.66
CA ARG A 287 -32.86 -5.49 -3.10
C ARG A 287 -32.33 -6.34 -1.95
N SER A 288 -32.49 -5.90 -0.71
CA SER A 288 -31.97 -6.56 0.49
C SER A 288 -30.46 -6.84 0.40
N ILE A 289 -29.70 -5.93 -0.23
CA ILE A 289 -28.25 -6.05 -0.34
C ILE A 289 -27.64 -5.62 0.99
N GLN A 290 -26.96 -6.54 1.68
CA GLN A 290 -26.29 -6.28 2.94
C GLN A 290 -24.82 -5.96 2.69
N LEU A 291 -24.44 -4.69 2.88
CA LEU A 291 -23.07 -4.24 2.70
C LEU A 291 -22.32 -4.27 4.03
N SER A 292 -21.14 -4.86 4.04
CA SER A 292 -20.15 -4.73 5.12
C SER A 292 -19.33 -3.46 4.97
N THR A 293 -19.19 -2.95 3.74
CA THR A 293 -18.47 -1.72 3.41
C THR A 293 -19.27 -0.93 2.38
N LEU A 294 -19.59 0.33 2.69
CA LEU A 294 -20.18 1.27 1.74
C LEU A 294 -19.34 2.54 1.68
N HIS A 295 -18.97 2.93 0.47
CA HIS A 295 -18.48 4.26 0.19
C HIS A 295 -19.19 4.84 -1.03
N VAL A 296 -19.80 6.01 -0.87
CA VAL A 296 -20.47 6.72 -1.95
C VAL A 296 -20.09 8.18 -1.89
N GLN A 297 -19.38 8.65 -2.92
CA GLN A 297 -19.01 10.04 -3.08
C GLN A 297 -19.26 10.50 -4.53
N PRO A 298 -20.44 11.04 -4.84
CA PRO A 298 -20.71 11.64 -6.13
C PRO A 298 -20.10 13.05 -6.21
N THR A 299 -19.28 13.32 -7.22
CA THR A 299 -18.60 14.61 -7.47
C THR A 299 -19.54 15.67 -8.06
N SER A 300 -20.87 15.50 -7.99
CA SER A 300 -21.83 16.40 -8.66
C SER A 300 -21.88 17.80 -8.05
N SER A 301 -21.41 17.99 -6.81
CA SER A 301 -21.35 19.31 -6.16
C SER A 301 -19.90 19.77 -6.03
N ARG A 302 -19.60 20.98 -6.55
CA ARG A 302 -18.40 21.74 -6.15
C ARG A 302 -18.36 22.04 -4.64
N HIS A 303 -19.44 21.73 -3.92
CA HIS A 303 -19.67 22.04 -2.51
C HIS A 303 -19.60 20.81 -1.59
N GLY A 304 -19.11 19.66 -2.07
CA GLY A 304 -19.07 18.41 -1.29
C GLY A 304 -20.47 17.82 -1.06
N SER A 305 -20.54 16.58 -0.56
CA SER A 305 -21.80 16.06 -0.01
C SER A 305 -22.18 16.93 1.18
N THR A 306 -23.46 17.27 1.32
CA THR A 306 -23.86 18.02 2.51
C THR A 306 -23.67 17.13 3.74
N ASP A 307 -23.17 17.68 4.86
CA ASP A 307 -23.04 16.92 6.11
C ASP A 307 -24.35 16.22 6.52
N ALA A 308 -25.50 16.78 6.11
CA ALA A 308 -26.83 16.22 6.33
C ALA A 308 -27.04 14.89 5.56
N GLU A 309 -26.60 14.81 4.31
CA GLU A 309 -26.68 13.58 3.52
C GLU A 309 -25.77 12.50 4.09
N LEU A 310 -24.52 12.83 4.45
CA LEU A 310 -23.61 11.88 5.08
C LEU A 310 -24.13 11.37 6.42
N SER A 311 -24.67 12.27 7.25
CA SER A 311 -25.30 11.89 8.52
C SER A 311 -26.51 10.97 8.30
N LYS A 312 -27.31 11.23 7.26
CA LYS A 312 -28.45 10.38 6.89
C LYS A 312 -28.00 9.00 6.40
N VAL A 313 -26.92 8.93 5.60
CA VAL A 313 -26.32 7.65 5.18
C VAL A 313 -25.86 6.87 6.41
N MET A 314 -25.16 7.53 7.33
CA MET A 314 -24.68 6.90 8.57
C MET A 314 -25.81 6.41 9.49
N SER A 315 -26.93 7.13 9.56
CA SER A 315 -28.07 6.73 10.40
C SER A 315 -28.96 5.66 9.75
N GLU A 316 -28.99 5.59 8.41
CA GLU A 316 -29.79 4.60 7.69
C GLU A 316 -29.09 3.27 7.45
N LEU A 317 -27.76 3.25 7.53
CA LEU A 317 -26.99 2.02 7.43
C LEU A 317 -26.91 1.35 8.80
N ASP A 318 -26.94 0.03 8.76
CA ASP A 318 -26.90 -0.80 9.95
C ASP A 318 -25.54 -0.67 10.66
N HIS A 319 -25.52 -0.97 11.96
CA HIS A 319 -24.33 -0.97 12.83
C HIS A 319 -23.30 -2.05 12.45
N THR A 320 -23.50 -2.73 11.31
CA THR A 320 -22.61 -3.74 10.74
C THR A 320 -21.51 -3.13 9.86
N VAL A 321 -21.63 -1.87 9.45
CA VAL A 321 -20.63 -1.21 8.61
C VAL A 321 -19.43 -0.76 9.45
N THR A 322 -18.36 -1.54 9.40
CA THR A 322 -17.10 -1.26 10.13
C THR A 322 -16.10 -0.45 9.31
N GLY A 323 -16.30 -0.38 7.99
CA GLY A 323 -15.43 0.32 7.05
C GLY A 323 -16.11 1.53 6.44
N TRP A 324 -15.54 2.71 6.69
CA TRP A 324 -15.99 3.98 6.14
C TRP A 324 -14.91 4.61 5.27
N SER A 325 -15.33 5.21 4.15
CA SER A 325 -14.42 6.04 3.37
C SER A 325 -15.04 7.41 3.09
N PHE A 326 -14.20 8.45 2.99
CA PHE A 326 -14.62 9.84 2.75
C PHE A 326 -13.66 10.55 1.81
N TRP A 327 -14.09 11.69 1.28
CA TRP A 327 -13.12 12.68 0.85
C TRP A 327 -12.44 13.29 2.07
N ALA A 328 -11.14 13.56 1.99
CA ALA A 328 -10.43 14.11 3.15
C ALA A 328 -10.99 15.47 3.61
N GLY A 329 -11.52 16.30 2.70
CA GLY A 329 -12.16 17.57 3.06
C GLY A 329 -13.60 17.44 3.56
N ASP A 330 -14.24 16.28 3.40
CA ASP A 330 -15.57 16.00 3.98
C ASP A 330 -15.46 15.53 5.44
N LEU A 331 -14.23 15.33 5.94
CA LEU A 331 -13.95 15.02 7.34
C LEU A 331 -14.08 16.29 8.20
N THR A 332 -15.28 16.86 8.24
CA THR A 332 -15.65 18.00 9.08
C THR A 332 -15.81 17.57 10.54
N ASP A 333 -15.84 18.52 11.48
CA ASP A 333 -16.14 18.23 12.89
C ASP A 333 -17.52 17.57 13.07
N ARG A 334 -18.46 17.87 12.18
CA ARG A 334 -19.78 17.24 12.16
C ARG A 334 -19.70 15.78 11.71
N THR A 335 -18.99 15.49 10.62
CA THR A 335 -18.73 14.11 10.19
C THR A 335 -18.00 13.32 11.26
N LEU A 336 -17.02 13.91 11.95
CA LEU A 336 -16.38 13.28 13.11
C LEU A 336 -17.35 13.00 14.25
N THR A 337 -18.23 13.94 14.57
CA THR A 337 -19.24 13.76 15.62
C THR A 337 -20.14 12.58 15.27
N SER A 338 -20.56 12.46 14.00
CA SER A 338 -21.32 11.31 13.52
C SER A 338 -20.51 10.00 13.61
N LEU A 339 -19.23 10.01 13.21
CA LEU A 339 -18.35 8.83 13.34
C LEU A 339 -18.14 8.41 14.80
N ARG A 340 -18.04 9.36 15.74
CA ARG A 340 -17.94 9.08 17.18
C ARG A 340 -19.23 8.48 17.72
N ALA A 341 -20.38 8.92 17.22
CA ALA A 341 -21.68 8.39 17.63
C ALA A 341 -21.87 6.92 17.21
N LEU A 342 -21.15 6.43 16.19
CA LEU A 342 -21.12 5.02 15.78
C LEU A 342 -20.26 4.13 16.70
N HIS A 343 -20.23 4.44 18.00
CA HIS A 343 -19.32 3.92 19.02
C HIS A 343 -18.78 2.50 18.77
N ASN A 344 -17.45 2.39 18.69
CA ASN A 344 -16.66 1.14 18.66
C ASN A 344 -16.83 0.24 17.42
N VAL A 345 -17.54 0.69 16.38
CA VAL A 345 -17.74 -0.10 15.14
C VAL A 345 -16.69 0.23 14.07
N VAL A 346 -16.21 1.47 14.01
CA VAL A 346 -15.32 1.92 12.94
C VAL A 346 -13.91 1.37 13.13
N THR A 347 -13.61 0.26 12.44
CA THR A 347 -12.28 -0.35 12.42
C THR A 347 -11.46 0.09 11.22
N THR A 348 -12.11 0.54 10.15
CA THR A 348 -11.44 0.97 8.92
C THR A 348 -11.93 2.36 8.51
N LEU A 349 -11.00 3.31 8.38
CA LEU A 349 -11.24 4.64 7.82
C LEU A 349 -10.35 4.85 6.60
N GLU A 350 -10.94 5.17 5.46
CA GLU A 350 -10.20 5.48 4.23
C GLU A 350 -10.52 6.90 3.74
N LEU A 351 -9.49 7.72 3.52
CA LEU A 351 -9.65 9.09 3.07
C LEU A 351 -9.07 9.24 1.67
N HIS A 352 -9.95 9.59 0.75
CA HIS A 352 -9.62 9.83 -0.64
C HIS A 352 -9.39 11.31 -0.88
N PHE A 353 -8.46 11.59 -1.79
CA PHE A 353 -8.06 12.96 -2.00
C PHE A 353 -7.43 13.22 -3.37
N ASN A 354 -7.87 14.28 -4.04
CA ASN A 354 -7.52 14.54 -5.45
C ASN A 354 -6.27 15.40 -5.62
N GLU A 355 -6.10 16.49 -4.87
CA GLU A 355 -5.00 17.46 -5.09
C GLU A 355 -4.61 18.19 -3.80
N GLY A 356 -3.36 18.01 -3.34
CA GLY A 356 -2.84 18.36 -1.99
C GLY A 356 -3.48 19.53 -1.23
N THR A 357 -4.58 19.32 -0.48
CA THR A 357 -4.99 20.26 0.56
C THR A 357 -4.17 19.96 1.79
N ASN A 358 -3.58 21.02 2.32
CA ASN A 358 -2.91 20.95 3.61
C ASN A 358 -4.01 20.89 4.68
N THR A 359 -4.11 19.76 5.35
CA THR A 359 -4.80 19.64 6.63
C THR A 359 -3.98 20.40 7.67
N GLY A 360 -4.55 21.46 8.26
CA GLY A 360 -3.89 22.21 9.32
C GLY A 360 -3.69 21.38 10.60
N LEU A 361 -3.04 21.95 11.62
CA LEU A 361 -2.77 21.25 12.89
C LEU A 361 -4.04 20.76 13.60
N ASN A 362 -5.10 21.56 13.53
CA ASN A 362 -6.43 21.21 14.01
C ASN A 362 -7.14 20.23 13.06
N SER A 363 -6.39 19.37 12.36
CA SER A 363 -7.01 18.43 11.45
C SER A 363 -7.93 17.51 12.24
N SER A 364 -9.18 17.45 11.77
CA SER A 364 -10.18 16.48 12.21
C SER A 364 -9.58 15.07 12.31
N LEU A 365 -8.69 14.71 11.38
CA LEU A 365 -8.04 13.40 11.37
C LEU A 365 -7.14 13.16 12.60
N HIS A 366 -6.26 14.10 12.96
CA HIS A 366 -5.40 13.92 14.14
C HIS A 366 -6.24 13.74 15.40
N ARG A 367 -7.25 14.60 15.60
CA ARG A 367 -8.17 14.52 16.72
C ARG A 367 -8.90 13.17 16.76
N TYR A 368 -9.40 12.71 15.61
CA TYR A 368 -10.05 11.42 15.50
C TYR A 368 -9.12 10.25 15.89
N LEU A 369 -7.86 10.26 15.48
CA LEU A 369 -6.88 9.23 15.86
C LEU A 369 -6.59 9.22 17.37
N CYS A 370 -6.62 10.37 18.03
CA CYS A 370 -6.49 10.51 19.47
C CYS A 370 -7.71 9.99 20.26
N GLU A 371 -8.85 9.79 19.60
CA GLU A 371 -10.11 9.40 20.25
C GLU A 371 -10.63 8.03 19.78
N SER A 372 -9.98 7.39 18.81
CA SER A 372 -10.47 6.17 18.16
C SER A 372 -9.63 4.93 18.48
N PRO A 373 -9.70 4.37 19.70
CA PRO A 373 -8.87 3.23 20.11
C PRO A 373 -9.15 1.94 19.32
N HIS A 374 -10.32 1.84 18.69
CA HIS A 374 -10.76 0.67 17.92
C HIS A 374 -10.35 0.70 16.44
N LEU A 375 -9.77 1.81 15.98
CA LEU A 375 -9.33 1.93 14.59
C LEU A 375 -8.16 0.98 14.32
N LEU A 376 -8.35 0.06 13.37
CA LEU A 376 -7.37 -0.94 12.95
C LEU A 376 -6.72 -0.57 11.62
N HIS A 377 -7.41 0.15 10.75
CA HIS A 377 -6.93 0.51 9.42
C HIS A 377 -7.24 1.98 9.12
N LEU A 378 -6.20 2.80 8.95
CA LEU A 378 -6.31 4.13 8.38
C LEU A 378 -5.64 4.13 7.00
N ARG A 379 -6.41 4.40 5.95
CA ARG A 379 -5.91 4.53 4.58
C ARG A 379 -6.14 5.94 4.05
N ALA A 380 -5.21 6.83 4.29
CA ALA A 380 -5.27 8.22 3.91
C ALA A 380 -3.98 8.68 3.21
N PRO A 381 -3.50 7.98 2.16
CA PRO A 381 -2.15 8.15 1.61
C PRO A 381 -1.87 9.56 1.08
N ARG A 382 -2.90 10.38 0.85
CA ARG A 382 -2.78 11.76 0.37
C ARG A 382 -3.25 12.80 1.38
N THR A 383 -3.71 12.37 2.55
CA THR A 383 -4.09 13.26 3.65
C THR A 383 -2.88 13.47 4.53
N SER A 384 -2.52 14.73 4.75
CA SER A 384 -1.33 15.06 5.52
C SER A 384 -1.60 14.98 7.02
N ILE A 385 -0.62 14.51 7.77
CA ILE A 385 -0.50 14.78 9.20
C ILE A 385 0.72 15.67 9.39
N MET A 386 0.54 16.70 10.21
CA MET A 386 1.61 17.62 10.52
C MET A 386 2.63 16.94 11.44
N VAL A 387 3.92 17.03 11.10
CA VAL A 387 5.00 16.52 11.97
C VAL A 387 4.89 17.14 13.37
N GLU A 388 4.48 18.39 13.43
CA GLU A 388 4.35 19.14 14.68
C GLU A 388 3.24 18.59 15.60
N ALA A 389 2.26 17.87 15.05
CA ALA A 389 1.25 17.13 15.84
C ALA A 389 1.79 15.80 16.39
N MET A 390 2.90 15.29 15.85
CA MET A 390 3.61 14.11 16.33
C MET A 390 4.78 14.49 17.25
N ASP A 391 5.18 15.76 17.26
CA ASP A 391 6.29 16.29 18.04
C ASP A 391 5.87 16.68 19.47
N LEU A 392 5.68 15.65 20.31
CA LEU A 392 5.23 15.82 21.69
C LEU A 392 6.14 16.74 22.53
N HIS A 393 7.44 16.82 22.18
CA HIS A 393 8.47 17.56 22.92
C HIS A 393 8.92 18.84 22.23
N ALA A 394 8.28 19.26 21.13
CA ALA A 394 8.63 20.44 20.34
C ALA A 394 10.05 20.41 19.72
N ARG A 395 10.66 19.24 19.52
CA ARG A 395 12.06 19.04 19.09
C ARG A 395 12.33 19.28 17.61
N GLY A 396 11.32 19.57 16.80
CA GLY A 396 11.48 19.83 15.37
C GLY A 396 12.31 21.08 15.03
N HIS A 397 12.70 21.87 16.03
CA HIS A 397 13.66 22.98 15.91
C HIS A 397 15.13 22.56 15.98
N ILE A 398 15.43 21.38 16.51
CA ILE A 398 16.81 20.90 16.67
C ILE A 398 17.37 20.65 15.27
N LEU A 399 18.40 21.40 14.88
CA LEU A 399 19.18 21.16 13.66
C LEU A 399 20.65 21.00 14.03
N HIS A 400 21.31 19.99 13.46
CA HIS A 400 22.73 19.79 13.68
C HIS A 400 23.54 20.84 12.90
N LYS A 401 24.48 21.49 13.60
CA LYS A 401 25.47 22.40 12.99
C LYS A 401 26.22 21.66 11.89
N GLY A 402 26.19 22.19 10.67
CA GLY A 402 26.81 21.58 9.48
C GLY A 402 25.84 20.92 8.51
N TYR A 403 24.55 20.89 8.83
CA TYR A 403 23.54 20.40 7.88
C TYR A 403 23.02 21.47 6.91
N LEU A 404 22.94 22.71 7.38
CA LEU A 404 22.69 23.88 6.52
C LEU A 404 24.05 24.50 6.14
N GLU A 405 24.24 24.77 4.85
CA GLU A 405 25.44 25.44 4.34
C GLU A 405 25.56 26.88 4.87
N ASP A 406 24.44 27.50 5.24
CA ASP A 406 24.37 28.88 5.72
C ASP A 406 23.78 28.96 7.14
N ALA A 407 24.53 29.57 8.06
CA ALA A 407 24.10 29.86 9.43
C ALA A 407 22.89 30.82 9.48
N SER A 408 22.69 31.64 8.46
CA SER A 408 21.55 32.57 8.39
C SER A 408 20.21 31.84 8.20
N ASP A 409 20.20 30.74 7.45
CA ASP A 409 19.01 29.89 7.26
C ASP A 409 18.62 29.17 8.56
N TRP A 410 19.61 28.84 9.40
CA TRP A 410 19.37 28.27 10.74
C TRP A 410 18.57 29.22 11.63
N GLU A 411 19.04 30.45 11.82
CA GLU A 411 18.35 31.41 12.70
C GLU A 411 16.94 31.69 12.23
N LYS A 412 16.75 31.80 10.91
CA LYS A 412 15.44 32.00 10.31
C LYS A 412 14.50 30.83 10.59
N THR A 413 15.00 29.60 10.47
CA THR A 413 14.22 28.39 10.72
C THR A 413 13.82 28.27 12.19
N ALA A 414 14.76 28.53 13.11
CA ALA A 414 14.48 28.56 14.55
C ALA A 414 13.46 29.65 14.92
N LYS A 415 13.62 30.88 14.39
CA LYS A 415 12.66 31.98 14.62
C LYS A 415 11.26 31.63 14.10
N ASN A 416 11.16 31.07 12.89
CA ASN A 416 9.88 30.65 12.32
C ASN A 416 9.23 29.53 13.14
N TRP A 417 10.02 28.60 13.67
CA TRP A 417 9.52 27.54 14.54
C TRP A 417 8.98 28.10 15.85
N ASN A 418 9.70 29.02 16.50
CA ASN A 418 9.26 29.64 17.74
C ASN A 418 7.97 30.44 17.53
N GLN A 419 7.89 31.22 16.45
CA GLN A 419 6.69 31.95 16.08
C GLN A 419 5.51 31.00 15.84
N PHE A 420 5.76 29.89 15.13
CA PHE A 420 4.75 28.88 14.89
C PHE A 420 4.27 28.27 16.21
N LEU A 421 5.19 27.85 17.07
CA LEU A 421 4.87 27.31 18.38
C LEU A 421 3.98 28.27 19.18
N SER A 422 4.32 29.55 19.25
CA SER A 422 3.49 30.54 19.95
C SER A 422 2.10 30.73 19.35
N SER A 423 1.88 30.38 18.08
CA SER A 423 0.59 30.51 17.38
C SER A 423 -0.32 29.29 17.49
N VAL A 424 0.18 28.19 18.04
CA VAL A 424 -0.50 26.89 18.03
C VAL A 424 -1.03 26.61 19.43
N ASP A 425 -2.31 26.27 19.51
CA ASP A 425 -2.90 25.79 20.75
C ASP A 425 -2.34 24.40 21.09
N PHE A 426 -1.42 24.37 22.06
CA PHE A 426 -0.75 23.17 22.53
C PHE A 426 -1.63 22.21 23.32
N GLY A 427 -2.85 22.62 23.68
CA GLY A 427 -3.84 21.72 24.31
C GLY A 427 -4.18 20.49 23.46
N GLN A 428 -3.70 20.42 22.22
CA GLN A 428 -3.91 19.33 21.27
C GLN A 428 -2.71 18.41 21.05
N ARG A 429 -1.60 18.50 21.82
CA ARG A 429 -0.53 17.47 21.74
C ARG A 429 -1.00 16.17 22.38
N GLN A 430 -1.84 15.47 21.65
CA GLN A 430 -2.43 14.22 22.08
C GLN A 430 -1.71 13.05 21.43
N VAL A 431 -1.66 11.95 22.16
CA VAL A 431 -1.10 10.70 21.62
C VAL A 431 -2.24 9.91 21.01
N TRP A 432 -2.06 9.36 19.81
CA TRP A 432 -3.11 8.57 19.17
C TRP A 432 -3.57 7.42 20.06
N ALA A 433 -4.89 7.27 20.23
CA ALA A 433 -5.48 6.19 21.00
C ALA A 433 -5.48 4.85 20.22
N CYS A 434 -5.38 4.89 18.89
CA CYS A 434 -5.42 3.71 18.01
C CYS A 434 -4.11 2.87 18.07
N ARG A 435 -3.75 2.31 19.23
CA ARG A 435 -2.51 1.52 19.42
C ARG A 435 -2.45 0.23 18.61
N LYS A 436 -3.62 -0.35 18.34
CA LYS A 436 -3.81 -1.61 17.61
C LYS A 436 -3.88 -1.42 16.10
N LEU A 437 -3.50 -0.24 15.60
CA LEU A 437 -3.49 0.04 14.18
C LEU A 437 -2.58 -0.96 13.44
N GLN A 438 -3.16 -1.65 12.46
CA GLN A 438 -2.52 -2.66 11.63
C GLN A 438 -2.15 -2.09 10.24
N ALA A 439 -2.91 -1.13 9.73
CA ALA A 439 -2.58 -0.43 8.49
C ALA A 439 -2.63 1.08 8.70
N LEU A 440 -1.56 1.77 8.30
CA LEU A 440 -1.45 3.23 8.34
C LEU A 440 -0.88 3.74 7.03
N HIS A 441 -1.72 4.37 6.22
CA HIS A 441 -1.29 5.12 5.04
C HIS A 441 -1.57 6.59 5.28
N ILE A 442 -0.53 7.42 5.35
CA ILE A 442 -0.66 8.87 5.59
C ILE A 442 0.36 9.62 4.75
N SER A 443 0.12 10.90 4.50
CA SER A 443 1.18 11.83 4.11
C SER A 443 1.70 12.58 5.32
N ILE A 444 2.94 13.02 5.26
CA ILE A 444 3.52 13.93 6.24
C ILE A 444 3.69 15.32 5.61
N TYR A 445 3.41 16.34 6.42
CA TYR A 445 3.58 17.74 6.08
C TYR A 445 4.27 18.47 7.23
N SER A 446 5.05 19.50 6.91
CA SER A 446 5.44 20.51 7.88
C SER A 446 5.21 21.89 7.30
N ARG A 447 4.75 22.80 8.16
CA ARG A 447 4.52 24.21 7.82
C ARG A 447 5.81 25.03 7.87
N THR A 448 6.71 24.66 8.77
CA THR A 448 7.89 25.46 9.15
C THR A 448 9.12 25.15 8.29
N GLU A 449 9.25 23.92 7.81
CA GLU A 449 10.25 23.55 6.81
C GLU A 449 9.58 22.59 5.80
N PRO A 450 9.12 23.16 4.66
CA PRO A 450 8.47 22.45 3.58
C PRO A 450 9.20 21.24 3.03
N GLU A 451 10.51 21.18 3.20
CA GLU A 451 11.37 20.17 2.58
C GLU A 451 11.65 18.98 3.51
N LEU A 452 11.31 19.09 4.81
CA LEU A 452 11.53 18.07 5.84
C LEU A 452 12.98 17.53 5.87
N LEU A 453 13.97 18.37 5.51
CA LEU A 453 15.35 17.93 5.38
C LEU A 453 15.97 17.61 6.74
N SER A 454 15.48 18.22 7.82
CA SER A 454 15.96 17.96 9.18
C SER A 454 15.87 16.48 9.58
N PRO A 455 17.00 15.86 9.99
CA PRO A 455 17.01 14.52 10.56
C PRO A 455 16.06 14.40 11.77
N ALA A 456 15.99 15.42 12.63
CA ALA A 456 15.17 15.43 13.85
C ALA A 456 13.68 15.21 13.56
N ARG A 457 13.18 15.74 12.44
CA ARG A 457 11.76 15.58 12.05
C ARG A 457 11.45 14.19 11.56
N SER A 458 12.39 13.60 10.84
CA SER A 458 12.29 12.20 10.44
C SER A 458 12.34 11.30 11.67
N ARG A 459 13.21 11.60 12.66
CA ARG A 459 13.25 10.92 13.96
C ARG A 459 11.92 11.05 14.72
N ILE A 460 11.29 12.22 14.72
CA ILE A 460 9.96 12.41 15.33
C ILE A 460 8.94 11.50 14.66
N VAL A 461 8.85 11.49 13.33
CA VAL A 461 7.86 10.66 12.61
C VAL A 461 8.11 9.17 12.87
N PHE A 462 9.32 8.67 12.64
CA PHE A 462 9.63 7.25 12.81
C PHE A 462 9.57 6.82 14.28
N GLY A 463 10.07 7.65 15.19
CA GLY A 463 10.08 7.41 16.63
C GLY A 463 8.68 7.43 17.24
N TYR A 464 7.79 8.32 16.78
CA TYR A 464 6.39 8.36 17.20
C TYR A 464 5.66 7.11 16.71
N LEU A 465 5.68 6.83 15.40
CA LEU A 465 4.94 5.71 14.82
C LEU A 465 5.38 4.37 15.42
N SER A 466 6.69 4.15 15.58
CA SER A 466 7.25 2.90 16.12
C SER A 466 6.85 2.61 17.56
N ARG A 467 6.55 3.65 18.36
CA ARG A 467 6.10 3.52 19.75
C ARG A 467 4.59 3.52 19.90
N ILE A 468 3.91 4.37 19.15
CA ILE A 468 2.47 4.59 19.27
C ILE A 468 1.70 3.45 18.59
N CYS A 469 2.20 2.94 17.47
CA CYS A 469 1.53 1.92 16.65
C CYS A 469 2.46 0.70 16.41
N PRO A 470 2.88 -0.02 17.47
CA PRO A 470 3.85 -1.12 17.33
C PRO A 470 3.28 -2.33 16.58
N SER A 471 1.94 -2.43 16.45
CA SER A 471 1.23 -3.53 15.78
C SER A 471 1.05 -3.33 14.27
N LEU A 472 1.67 -2.28 13.69
CA LEU A 472 1.54 -2.01 12.27
C LEU A 472 2.09 -3.15 11.42
N GLN A 473 1.30 -3.55 10.43
CA GLN A 473 1.61 -4.56 9.41
C GLN A 473 1.80 -3.92 8.04
N ASP A 474 1.11 -2.83 7.75
CA ASP A 474 1.18 -2.09 6.49
C ASP A 474 1.36 -0.60 6.77
N LEU A 475 2.57 -0.09 6.52
CA LEU A 475 2.93 1.30 6.72
C LEU A 475 3.25 1.95 5.39
N GLN A 476 2.51 3.00 5.05
CA GLN A 476 2.79 3.88 3.94
C GLN A 476 2.90 5.33 4.43
N ILE A 477 4.08 5.91 4.29
CA ILE A 477 4.34 7.31 4.65
C ILE A 477 4.68 8.08 3.38
N GLY A 478 3.76 8.90 2.95
CA GLY A 478 3.93 9.86 1.87
C GLY A 478 4.44 11.21 2.35
N THR A 479 4.67 12.10 1.40
CA THR A 479 4.98 13.51 1.64
C THR A 479 4.18 14.36 0.69
N SER A 480 3.44 15.34 1.23
CA SER A 480 2.56 16.16 0.40
C SER A 480 3.34 17.15 -0.45
N ALA A 481 2.92 17.28 -1.72
CA ALA A 481 3.51 18.25 -2.63
C ALA A 481 3.35 19.66 -2.04
N GLN A 482 4.45 20.41 -1.96
CA GLN A 482 4.43 21.78 -1.49
C GLN A 482 4.89 22.72 -2.60
N ARG A 483 4.32 23.92 -2.66
CA ARG A 483 4.80 24.94 -3.58
C ARG A 483 6.08 25.53 -2.99
N GLY A 484 7.23 25.17 -3.57
CA GLY A 484 8.54 25.69 -3.17
C GLY A 484 8.68 27.18 -3.45
N ARG A 485 9.77 27.80 -2.96
CA ARG A 485 10.03 29.25 -3.09
C ARG A 485 9.97 29.75 -4.54
N LYS A 486 10.36 28.91 -5.51
CA LYS A 486 10.33 29.20 -6.95
C LYS A 486 9.00 28.91 -7.64
N GLY A 487 7.95 28.59 -6.89
CA GLY A 487 6.64 28.22 -7.41
C GLY A 487 6.53 26.79 -7.93
N SER A 488 7.63 26.03 -7.97
CA SER A 488 7.66 24.61 -8.34
C SER A 488 7.11 23.73 -7.23
N TRP A 489 6.38 22.68 -7.59
CA TRP A 489 5.97 21.66 -6.62
C TRP A 489 7.17 20.81 -6.20
N VAL A 490 7.46 20.79 -4.89
CA VAL A 490 8.49 20.00 -4.26
C VAL A 490 7.81 19.00 -3.34
N HIS A 491 8.10 17.72 -3.52
CA HIS A 491 7.74 16.70 -2.53
C HIS A 491 8.86 16.63 -1.47
N PRO A 492 8.62 16.95 -0.20
CA PRO A 492 9.64 16.80 0.83
C PRO A 492 10.20 15.37 0.85
N LEU A 493 11.41 15.20 1.36
CA LEU A 493 12.02 13.89 1.58
C LEU A 493 12.13 13.68 3.09
N LEU A 494 11.71 12.52 3.57
CA LEU A 494 12.09 12.06 4.90
C LEU A 494 13.54 11.62 4.81
N ASP A 495 14.31 12.00 5.81
CA ASP A 495 15.71 11.65 5.91
C ASP A 495 15.85 10.18 6.29
N LEU A 496 16.36 9.39 5.34
CA LEU A 496 16.60 7.96 5.51
C LEU A 496 18.00 7.62 6.00
N ARG A 497 18.88 8.62 6.21
CA ARG A 497 20.19 8.40 6.83
C ARG A 497 20.02 7.87 8.26
N LEU A 498 21.10 7.33 8.82
CA LEU A 498 21.06 6.75 10.18
C LEU A 498 20.56 7.77 11.21
N GLU A 499 21.09 8.99 11.18
CA GLU A 499 20.68 10.09 12.06
C GLU A 499 19.21 10.49 11.89
N GLY A 500 18.60 10.21 10.73
CA GLY A 500 17.17 10.45 10.47
C GLY A 500 16.25 9.45 11.19
N GLY A 501 16.79 8.37 11.75
CA GLY A 501 16.04 7.44 12.61
C GLY A 501 15.13 6.45 11.87
N SER A 502 15.33 6.24 10.56
CA SER A 502 14.56 5.25 9.80
C SER A 502 14.64 3.83 10.40
N CYS A 503 15.77 3.50 11.03
CA CYS A 503 15.98 2.24 11.74
C CYS A 503 15.05 2.02 12.95
N LEU A 504 14.46 3.07 13.53
CA LEU A 504 13.50 2.97 14.63
C LEU A 504 12.25 2.16 14.23
N LEU A 505 11.92 2.12 12.93
CA LEU A 505 10.83 1.29 12.40
C LEU A 505 11.03 -0.21 12.67
N THR A 506 12.25 -0.66 12.96
CA THR A 506 12.53 -2.07 13.31
C THR A 506 11.90 -2.52 14.64
N ARG A 507 11.35 -1.60 15.43
CA ARG A 507 10.52 -1.93 16.61
C ARG A 507 9.16 -2.54 16.21
N MET A 508 8.66 -2.26 15.00
CA MET A 508 7.40 -2.80 14.49
C MET A 508 7.57 -4.24 13.97
N LYS A 509 7.64 -5.22 14.88
CA LYS A 509 7.96 -6.62 14.52
C LYS A 509 6.96 -7.27 13.55
N GLN A 510 5.74 -6.76 13.49
CA GLN A 510 4.68 -7.25 12.62
C GLN A 510 4.66 -6.58 11.24
N LEU A 511 5.56 -5.62 10.98
CA LEU A 511 5.55 -4.85 9.73
C LEU A 511 5.86 -5.75 8.53
N ARG A 512 4.89 -5.87 7.63
CA ARG A 512 4.94 -6.68 6.39
C ARG A 512 5.19 -5.82 5.16
N ILE A 513 4.62 -4.63 5.11
CA ILE A 513 4.70 -3.70 3.98
C ILE A 513 5.20 -2.35 4.48
N LEU A 514 6.27 -1.85 3.87
CA LEU A 514 6.83 -0.53 4.13
C LEU A 514 6.92 0.26 2.81
N LYS A 515 6.21 1.38 2.74
CA LYS A 515 6.23 2.30 1.59
C LYS A 515 6.58 3.70 2.07
N LEU A 516 7.71 4.25 1.64
CA LEU A 516 8.13 5.61 2.01
C LEU A 516 8.23 6.48 0.75
N GLY A 517 7.62 7.65 0.79
CA GLY A 517 7.66 8.65 -0.26
C GLY A 517 6.66 8.46 -1.40
N PHE A 518 6.52 9.53 -2.19
CA PHE A 518 5.87 9.53 -3.50
C PHE A 518 6.83 10.10 -4.55
N GLY A 519 6.86 9.48 -5.72
CA GLY A 519 7.75 9.95 -6.79
C GLY A 519 9.08 9.20 -6.83
N GLU A 520 9.73 9.25 -7.99
CA GLU A 520 11.12 8.83 -8.13
C GLU A 520 12.03 9.97 -7.70
N LYS A 521 12.81 9.75 -6.64
CA LYS A 521 13.77 10.72 -6.14
C LYS A 521 15.09 10.05 -5.79
N VAL A 522 16.18 10.75 -6.08
CA VAL A 522 17.51 10.36 -5.59
C VAL A 522 17.53 10.62 -4.09
N MET A 523 17.72 9.56 -3.32
CA MET A 523 17.84 9.66 -1.87
C MET A 523 19.28 9.95 -1.48
N ALA A 524 19.47 10.84 -0.51
CA ALA A 524 20.77 11.13 0.09
C ALA A 524 21.15 10.10 1.16
N CYS A 525 20.93 8.81 0.91
CA CYS A 525 21.29 7.72 1.82
C CYS A 525 22.32 6.78 1.19
N GLN A 526 23.08 6.11 2.02
CA GLN A 526 24.06 5.09 1.68
C GLN A 526 23.55 3.70 2.07
N ALA A 527 24.17 2.66 1.52
CA ALA A 527 23.83 1.26 1.82
C ALA A 527 23.84 0.96 3.33
N ARG A 528 24.77 1.55 4.09
CA ARG A 528 24.88 1.40 5.55
C ARG A 528 23.70 1.95 6.33
N ASP A 529 22.95 2.89 5.75
CA ASP A 529 21.81 3.53 6.42
C ASP A 529 20.56 2.65 6.40
N LEU A 530 20.47 1.76 5.41
CA LEU A 530 19.31 0.90 5.13
C LEU A 530 19.63 -0.60 5.22
N ASN A 531 20.86 -0.98 5.58
CA ASN A 531 21.26 -2.39 5.66
C ASN A 531 20.48 -3.20 6.72
N TRP A 532 19.78 -2.53 7.64
CA TRP A 532 18.87 -3.15 8.59
C TRP A 532 17.61 -3.73 7.94
N LEU A 533 17.28 -3.34 6.70
CA LEU A 533 16.22 -3.96 5.91
C LEU A 533 16.58 -5.40 5.50
N LEU A 534 17.87 -5.74 5.47
CA LEU A 534 18.36 -7.04 5.05
C LEU A 534 18.40 -8.02 6.23
N GLY A 535 17.82 -9.21 6.04
CA GLY A 535 17.96 -10.31 6.98
C GLY A 535 19.33 -10.97 6.87
N ALA A 536 20.03 -11.20 7.99
CA ALA A 536 21.39 -11.74 7.97
C ALA A 536 21.51 -13.22 7.51
N GLY A 537 20.39 -13.89 7.18
CA GLY A 537 20.37 -15.28 6.67
C GLY A 537 19.99 -15.46 5.20
N ILE A 538 19.63 -14.39 4.47
CA ILE A 538 19.05 -14.53 3.11
C ILE A 538 20.12 -14.53 2.02
N THR A 539 21.32 -14.08 2.35
CA THR A 539 22.39 -13.98 1.37
C THR A 539 23.09 -15.33 1.23
N ALA A 540 22.59 -16.16 0.32
CA ALA A 540 23.11 -17.49 -0.04
C ALA A 540 24.52 -17.49 -0.69
N GLY A 541 25.38 -16.51 -0.36
CA GLY A 541 26.75 -16.44 -0.81
C GLY A 541 27.61 -15.71 0.23
N GLY A 542 28.66 -16.37 0.71
CA GLY A 542 29.54 -15.84 1.78
C GLY A 542 30.18 -14.48 1.48
N GLN A 543 30.23 -14.05 0.21
CA GLN A 543 30.70 -12.72 -0.17
C GLN A 543 29.78 -11.60 0.34
N LYS A 544 28.47 -11.80 0.29
CA LYS A 544 27.48 -10.82 0.78
C LYS A 544 27.49 -10.69 2.30
N GLU A 545 27.79 -11.78 3.01
CA GLU A 545 27.88 -11.74 4.47
C GLU A 545 29.05 -10.84 4.94
N LYS A 546 30.21 -10.93 4.26
CA LYS A 546 31.35 -10.05 4.53
C LYS A 546 31.00 -8.58 4.30
N GLU A 547 30.30 -8.28 3.21
CA GLU A 547 29.85 -6.92 2.89
C GLU A 547 28.88 -6.38 3.96
N ILE A 548 27.90 -7.18 4.39
CA ILE A 548 26.97 -6.81 5.47
C ILE A 548 27.74 -6.56 6.77
N LYS A 549 28.71 -7.42 7.14
CA LYS A 549 29.56 -7.24 8.32
C LYS A 549 30.36 -5.94 8.24
N GLN A 550 30.93 -5.63 7.07
CA GLN A 550 31.64 -4.37 6.83
C GLN A 550 30.72 -3.16 6.99
N GLN A 551 29.53 -3.19 6.39
CA GLN A 551 28.55 -2.10 6.51
C GLN A 551 28.12 -1.88 7.98
N ARG A 552 27.95 -2.96 8.76
CA ARG A 552 27.67 -2.87 10.21
C ARG A 552 28.84 -2.27 10.99
N ALA A 553 30.07 -2.63 10.66
CA ALA A 553 31.25 -2.01 11.28
C ALA A 553 31.34 -0.51 10.95
N THR A 554 31.09 -0.13 9.69
CA THR A 554 31.04 1.28 9.28
C THR A 554 29.93 2.04 10.01
N ARG A 555 28.75 1.43 10.19
CA ARG A 555 27.66 2.01 10.98
C ARG A 555 28.09 2.25 12.42
N ARG A 556 28.68 1.27 13.10
CA ARG A 556 29.15 1.42 14.49
C ARG A 556 30.15 2.56 14.63
N SER A 557 31.14 2.61 13.75
CA SER A 557 32.13 3.70 13.74
C SER A 557 31.48 5.08 13.55
N MET A 558 30.43 5.19 12.72
CA MET A 558 29.68 6.44 12.55
C MET A 558 28.91 6.81 13.82
N VAL A 559 28.23 5.85 14.46
CA VAL A 559 27.46 6.06 15.70
C VAL A 559 28.37 6.42 16.87
N GLU A 560 29.57 5.84 16.95
CA GLU A 560 30.60 6.19 17.94
C GLU A 560 31.06 7.65 17.78
N GLY A 561 31.07 8.16 16.54
CA GLY A 561 31.38 9.55 16.22
C GLY A 561 30.31 10.58 16.64
N TRP A 562 29.12 10.15 17.06
CA TRP A 562 28.02 11.06 17.44
C TRP A 562 28.16 11.71 18.81
N GLY A 563 29.25 11.44 19.56
CA GLY A 563 29.41 11.94 20.93
C GLY A 563 29.23 13.46 21.08
N THR A 564 29.77 14.26 20.16
CA THR A 564 29.58 15.72 20.17
C THR A 564 28.15 16.11 19.80
N TRP A 565 27.55 15.47 18.80
CA TRP A 565 26.19 15.76 18.35
C TRP A 565 25.15 15.46 19.42
N LEU A 566 25.33 14.35 20.16
CA LEU A 566 24.46 13.99 21.29
C LEU A 566 24.53 15.01 22.42
N LYS A 567 25.74 15.50 22.72
CA LYS A 567 25.93 16.52 23.74
C LYS A 567 25.28 17.84 23.34
N ASP A 568 25.54 18.30 22.13
CA ASP A 568 24.96 19.55 21.60
C ASP A 568 23.42 19.48 21.58
N GLU A 569 22.85 18.38 21.07
CA GLU A 569 21.39 18.19 21.01
C GLU A 569 20.75 18.08 22.41
N GLN A 570 21.43 17.45 23.37
CA GLN A 570 20.96 17.39 24.76
C GLN A 570 21.00 18.76 25.44
N GLU A 571 22.05 19.56 25.20
CA GLU A 571 22.16 20.92 25.71
C GLU A 571 21.07 21.82 25.11
N ASP A 572 20.80 21.71 23.81
CA ASP A 572 19.72 22.41 23.11
C ASP A 572 18.34 22.01 23.65
N ASP A 573 18.05 20.71 23.83
CA ASP A 573 16.77 20.22 24.39
C ASP A 573 16.57 20.75 25.82
N VAL A 574 17.61 20.75 26.66
CA VAL A 574 17.56 21.28 28.03
C VAL A 574 17.38 22.79 28.06
N ALA A 575 18.10 23.53 27.22
CA ALA A 575 17.97 24.98 27.11
C ALA A 575 16.57 25.38 26.63
N TRP A 576 16.05 24.64 25.64
CA TRP A 576 14.70 24.82 25.13
C TRP A 576 13.64 24.55 26.20
N ARG A 577 13.80 23.46 26.96
CA ARG A 577 12.92 23.08 28.08
C ARG A 577 12.83 24.14 29.15
N LYS A 578 13.98 24.71 29.54
CA LYS A 578 14.03 25.79 30.53
C LYS A 578 13.31 27.05 30.04
N SER A 579 13.41 27.35 28.75
CA SER A 579 12.81 28.55 28.15
C SER A 579 11.31 28.41 27.88
N ASN A 580 10.78 27.18 27.75
CA ASN A 580 9.42 26.92 27.26
C ASN A 580 8.65 25.91 28.14
N ALA A 581 8.79 25.99 29.46
CA ALA A 581 8.23 25.01 30.40
C ALA A 581 6.71 24.74 30.23
N CYS A 582 5.93 25.68 29.68
CA CYS A 582 4.50 25.53 29.45
C CYS A 582 4.11 24.72 28.19
N VAL A 583 5.05 24.38 27.31
CA VAL A 583 4.79 23.76 26.01
C VAL A 583 4.92 22.23 26.07
N PHE A 584 5.33 21.66 27.20
CA PHE A 584 5.58 20.24 27.32
C PHE A 584 4.30 19.44 27.48
N TRP A 585 4.25 18.33 26.76
CA TRP A 585 3.28 17.30 27.03
C TRP A 585 3.51 16.75 28.44
N ALA A 586 2.56 16.99 29.34
CA ALA A 586 2.51 16.37 30.65
C ALA A 586 1.79 15.02 30.53
N PRO A 587 2.37 13.91 31.02
CA PRO A 587 1.74 12.59 30.98
C PRO A 587 0.46 12.46 31.83
N ASP A 588 -0.03 13.53 32.46
CA ASP A 588 -1.10 13.52 33.47
C ASP A 588 -2.48 13.10 32.94
N SER A 589 -2.57 12.70 31.67
CA SER A 589 -3.76 12.11 31.10
C SER A 589 -3.88 10.65 31.55
N GLU A 590 -4.89 10.34 32.35
CA GLU A 590 -5.29 8.98 32.77
C GLU A 590 -5.42 7.96 31.61
N THR A 591 -5.41 8.44 30.36
CA THR A 591 -5.52 7.65 29.13
C THR A 591 -4.20 7.04 28.62
N VAL A 592 -3.05 7.41 29.19
CA VAL A 592 -1.75 6.95 28.70
C VAL A 592 -1.35 5.66 29.41
N GLU A 593 -1.06 4.60 28.64
CA GLU A 593 -0.60 3.32 29.19
C GLU A 593 0.66 3.51 30.07
N PRO A 594 0.72 2.85 31.25
CA PRO A 594 1.90 2.89 32.11
C PRO A 594 3.17 2.51 31.34
N GLY A 595 4.18 3.37 31.38
CA GLY A 595 5.47 3.16 30.71
C GLY A 595 5.59 3.77 29.31
N LEU A 596 4.48 4.08 28.62
CA LEU A 596 4.54 4.74 27.31
C LEU A 596 5.18 6.14 27.42
N GLY A 597 4.90 6.86 28.50
CA GLY A 597 5.49 8.18 28.77
C GLY A 597 7.02 8.14 28.83
N GLU A 598 7.62 7.16 29.52
CA GLU A 598 9.07 7.02 29.58
C GLU A 598 9.64 6.64 28.21
N GLY A 599 8.97 5.73 27.51
CA GLY A 599 9.34 5.38 26.13
C GLY A 599 9.38 6.60 25.21
N LEU A 600 8.47 7.56 25.37
CA LEU A 600 8.37 8.75 24.53
C LEU A 600 9.34 9.87 24.91
N LYS A 601 9.99 9.83 26.07
CA LYS A 601 10.84 10.91 26.60
C LYS A 601 12.00 11.29 25.68
N GLU A 602 12.57 10.33 24.98
CA GLU A 602 13.70 10.53 24.07
C GLU A 602 13.30 10.67 22.59
N MET A 603 12.00 10.57 22.30
CA MET A 603 11.49 10.63 20.93
C MET A 603 11.90 11.92 20.21
N GLY A 604 12.50 11.78 19.03
CA GLY A 604 12.99 12.90 18.22
C GLY A 604 14.47 13.26 18.46
N LEU A 605 15.10 12.76 19.53
CA LEU A 605 16.53 12.97 19.79
C LEU A 605 17.40 11.94 19.06
N LEU A 606 18.64 12.30 18.74
CA LEU A 606 19.65 11.35 18.24
C LEU A 606 19.99 10.26 19.28
N LEU A 607 19.82 10.54 20.57
CA LEU A 607 20.04 9.58 21.66
C LEU A 607 19.17 8.31 21.48
N ASP A 608 17.90 8.48 21.14
CA ASP A 608 16.97 7.37 20.87
C ASP A 608 17.45 6.47 19.73
N VAL A 609 17.95 7.09 18.65
CA VAL A 609 18.51 6.37 17.50
C VAL A 609 19.77 5.60 17.91
N LYS A 610 20.68 6.24 18.67
CA LYS A 610 21.91 5.60 19.14
C LYS A 610 21.60 4.39 20.02
N GLN A 611 20.77 4.55 21.04
CA GLN A 611 20.41 3.47 21.96
C GLN A 611 19.81 2.28 21.19
N HIS A 612 18.89 2.57 20.26
CA HIS A 612 18.27 1.54 19.43
C HIS A 612 19.29 0.80 18.53
N LEU A 613 20.25 1.52 17.95
CA LEU A 613 21.32 0.91 17.16
C LEU A 613 22.27 0.06 18.00
N ASP A 614 22.62 0.51 19.21
CA ASP A 614 23.43 -0.26 20.16
C ASP A 614 22.72 -1.56 20.59
N GLU A 615 21.40 -1.50 20.82
CA GLU A 615 20.55 -2.67 21.10
C GLU A 615 20.56 -3.65 19.93
N MET A 616 20.40 -3.15 18.70
CA MET A 616 20.49 -3.97 17.48
C MET A 616 21.89 -4.62 17.37
N ASP A 617 22.96 -3.86 17.57
CA ASP A 617 24.30 -4.44 17.47
C ASP A 617 24.57 -5.48 18.58
N SER A 618 24.05 -5.26 19.79
CA SER A 618 24.16 -6.21 20.90
C SER A 618 23.43 -7.52 20.61
N LEU A 619 22.21 -7.45 20.07
CA LEU A 619 21.42 -8.63 19.68
C LEU A 619 22.09 -9.41 18.54
N ALA A 620 22.72 -8.71 17.59
CA ALA A 620 23.43 -9.35 16.49
C ALA A 620 24.70 -10.10 16.96
N MET A 621 25.36 -9.61 18.01
CA MET A 621 26.54 -10.26 18.60
C MET A 621 26.18 -11.50 19.41
N GLY A 622 24.98 -11.53 20.02
CA GLY A 622 24.50 -12.65 20.83
C GLY A 622 24.02 -13.89 20.06
N GLY A 623 24.16 -13.91 18.72
CA GLY A 623 23.67 -15.02 17.88
C GLY A 623 22.14 -15.11 17.77
N GLY A 624 21.42 -14.08 18.25
CA GLY A 624 19.96 -13.98 18.15
C GLY A 624 19.46 -13.79 16.72
N GLU A 625 18.15 -14.01 16.52
CA GLU A 625 17.47 -13.94 15.21
C GLU A 625 17.95 -12.77 14.35
N SER A 626 18.42 -13.08 13.14
CA SER A 626 19.20 -12.14 12.35
C SER A 626 18.37 -11.18 11.49
N ARG A 627 17.04 -11.15 11.68
CA ARG A 627 16.10 -10.24 11.01
C ARG A 627 15.49 -9.25 11.99
N TRP A 628 15.80 -7.98 11.80
CA TRP A 628 15.22 -6.87 12.58
C TRP A 628 13.71 -6.74 12.40
N LEU A 629 13.24 -7.00 11.18
CA LEU A 629 11.84 -7.04 10.79
C LEU A 629 11.53 -8.42 10.19
N PRO A 630 11.26 -9.44 11.03
CA PRO A 630 11.06 -10.80 10.55
C PRO A 630 9.86 -10.92 9.60
N ALA A 631 8.84 -10.09 9.80
CA ALA A 631 7.63 -10.07 9.01
C ALA A 631 7.73 -9.29 7.69
N LEU A 632 8.78 -8.50 7.45
CA LEU A 632 8.85 -7.58 6.30
C LEU A 632 8.99 -8.34 4.99
N ARG A 633 8.10 -8.02 4.04
CA ARG A 633 7.99 -8.70 2.74
C ARG A 633 8.11 -7.74 1.57
N HIS A 634 7.59 -6.54 1.73
CA HIS A 634 7.48 -5.58 0.65
C HIS A 634 8.02 -4.24 1.12
N VAL A 635 8.94 -3.69 0.34
CA VAL A 635 9.56 -2.38 0.59
C VAL A 635 9.54 -1.57 -0.70
N SER A 636 9.13 -0.32 -0.59
CA SER A 636 9.19 0.67 -1.68
C SER A 636 9.62 2.01 -1.10
N LEU A 637 10.79 2.50 -1.50
CA LEU A 637 11.40 3.74 -1.02
C LEU A 637 11.55 4.69 -2.22
N TYR A 638 10.70 5.72 -2.26
CA TYR A 638 10.67 6.75 -3.30
C TYR A 638 10.66 6.14 -4.71
N SER A 639 9.74 5.20 -4.92
CA SER A 639 9.47 4.57 -6.21
C SER A 639 8.03 4.88 -6.62
N LEU A 640 7.84 5.40 -7.84
CA LEU A 640 6.51 5.54 -8.44
C LEU A 640 5.90 4.18 -8.75
N ALA A 641 6.74 3.22 -9.09
CA ALA A 641 6.30 1.85 -9.23
C ALA A 641 5.85 1.37 -7.85
N ARG A 642 4.54 1.09 -7.74
CA ARG A 642 3.92 0.30 -6.67
C ARG A 642 4.44 -1.15 -6.65
N SER A 643 5.67 -1.38 -7.10
CA SER A 643 6.31 -2.67 -7.06
C SER A 643 6.51 -3.00 -5.60
N ASP A 644 5.73 -3.99 -5.14
CA ASP A 644 5.85 -4.58 -3.81
C ASP A 644 7.15 -5.43 -3.80
N LEU A 645 8.31 -4.80 -3.97
CA LEU A 645 9.60 -5.46 -4.08
C LEU A 645 10.01 -6.06 -2.73
N SER A 646 10.69 -7.21 -2.76
CA SER A 646 11.30 -7.74 -1.54
C SER A 646 12.37 -6.77 -1.02
N PRO A 647 12.65 -6.75 0.30
CA PRO A 647 13.67 -5.88 0.87
C PRO A 647 15.02 -5.95 0.14
N GLU A 648 15.44 -7.14 -0.30
CA GLU A 648 16.71 -7.34 -1.02
C GLU A 648 16.69 -6.78 -2.44
N LYS A 649 15.57 -6.92 -3.15
CA LYS A 649 15.41 -6.37 -4.49
C LYS A 649 15.35 -4.85 -4.44
N GLU A 650 14.64 -4.31 -3.46
CA GLU A 650 14.55 -2.87 -3.26
C GLU A 650 15.91 -2.29 -2.85
N PHE A 651 16.61 -2.92 -1.91
CA PHE A 651 17.97 -2.53 -1.54
C PHE A 651 18.93 -2.57 -2.73
N SER A 652 18.85 -3.62 -3.57
CA SER A 652 19.68 -3.73 -4.78
C SER A 652 19.31 -2.71 -5.86
N ARG A 653 18.05 -2.24 -5.89
CA ARG A 653 17.62 -1.16 -6.79
C ARG A 653 18.23 0.17 -6.36
N LEU A 654 18.25 0.44 -5.06
CA LEU A 654 18.79 1.67 -4.48
C LEU A 654 20.32 1.72 -4.51
N PHE A 655 20.96 0.58 -4.26
CA PHE A 655 22.40 0.43 -4.19
C PHE A 655 22.83 -0.66 -5.18
N PRO A 656 22.72 -0.42 -6.50
CA PRO A 656 23.16 -1.40 -7.48
C PRO A 656 24.65 -1.69 -7.24
N PRO A 657 25.09 -2.97 -7.27
CA PRO A 657 26.49 -3.33 -7.10
C PRO A 657 27.28 -2.74 -8.27
N SER A 658 27.77 -1.52 -8.04
CA SER A 658 28.77 -0.78 -8.80
C SER A 658 28.91 -1.13 -10.28
N ARG A 659 28.27 -0.30 -11.11
CA ARG A 659 28.87 0.33 -12.30
C ARG A 659 29.94 1.38 -11.92
N PHE A 660 30.56 1.31 -10.74
CA PHE A 660 31.66 2.20 -10.32
C PHE A 660 32.99 1.83 -11.04
N GLU A 661 32.94 1.56 -12.34
CA GLU A 661 34.10 1.69 -13.21
C GLU A 661 34.19 3.17 -13.61
N PHE A 662 35.03 3.91 -12.90
CA PHE A 662 35.83 5.02 -13.41
C PHE A 662 35.19 5.92 -14.49
N THR A 663 34.30 6.83 -14.11
CA THR A 663 34.47 8.21 -14.59
C THR A 663 35.44 8.89 -13.63
N ARG A 664 36.74 8.71 -13.91
CA ARG A 664 37.78 9.61 -13.41
C ARG A 664 37.35 11.02 -13.82
N SER A 665 36.76 11.76 -12.88
CA SER A 665 36.58 13.19 -13.06
C SER A 665 37.97 13.79 -13.11
N GLY A 666 38.45 14.09 -14.32
CA GLY A 666 39.53 15.06 -14.49
C GLY A 666 39.06 16.37 -13.87
N ARG A 667 39.67 16.73 -12.74
CA ARG A 667 39.91 18.12 -12.38
C ARG A 667 41.31 18.45 -12.83
#